data_AF-A0A8J5BU39-F1
#
_entry.id   AF-A0A8J5BU39-F1
#
_cell.length_a   1.000
_cell.length_b   1.000
_cell.length_c   1.000
_cell.angle_alpha   90.00
_cell.angle_beta   90.00
_cell.angle_gamma   90.00
#
_symmetry.space_group_name_H-M   'P 1'
#
loop_
_entity.id
_entity.type
_entity.pdbx_description
1 polymer ?
#
loop_
_entity_poly.entity_id
_entity_poly.type
_entity_poly.pdbx_seq_one_letter_code
_entity_poly.pdbx_strand_id
1 'polypeptide(L)'
;MAGLKVSQKHHRHINNPFPSTPKRLPFIHGSLYFDSDKLLQDQSFCIGQDFQLSWSARNGGHLSISHRTQPSRSVWSTIPGEAFISAAAVQSHAEESRGSFVIHDGDAYFICKHQTIEEIRVIHETDIQKKPSDIFLTSGFPNSSNEDIRELVEESKFPILMIAGRVFNQKTNSTAKKNLGKKRLRFGCSRKSSLVARYWFLLEQKSKNQIGFHLKFGEFDQKCSPGIIYKTSIKISRWKLIRMRCQWLTCMSSNKGFVALSSHDEQEGKKGIITEFNKVFITYASDKDERFYGFGEQFSHVEFKGKRVPILVQEQGIGRGDQPITFAANLVSYRSGGDWSTTYAPSPFYITSRMKSLYLEGYNYSVFDLTKVDRIQIEIHGNCAQGRILNGNSPVELLELYTETIGRPPILPNWIISGAVVGMQGGTKAVHTVWDQLQQYDVPISAFWLQMIILQDWVGKRETVIGSQLWWNWEVDECHYAGWRELIDDFRAHDIRVMTYCNPCLVPTDEKPNKHKDLFEEAKRLDILVKDKAGRTYMIPNTAFDVGMLDFTHPKASSWFKKILHEMVDTGIRGWMADFGEGLPLDAYLYADEDPIQAHNRYPELWAKVNKEFVDEWRSDNDTNGRDPEESLVFFMRAGFRGSPKWAMLFWEGDQMVSWQANDGIKSSITGLLSSGISGFAFNHSDIGGYCAVDIPIIRYQRSEELLIRWMELNAFSVVFRTHEGNKPASNCQFYKNDNTLSHFARCAKIYKAWKFYRIQLVKEAAQRGLPVVRHLFLHYPDDKHVQSLTYEQFLVGTEIMVAPVLDKAKKEVKVYFPTTDGCSWQHIWSGKIFTRPFNHSGNIQGHEAWVDAPIGYPAVFVKCGSHIGEEFQSNLRLLKIL
;
A
#
# COMPACT_ATOMS: atom_id res chain seq x y z
N MET A 1 15.98 -20.96 1.27
CA MET A 1 14.89 -20.52 0.39
C MET A 1 15.43 -20.13 -0.99
N ALA A 2 14.62 -20.25 -2.05
CA ALA A 2 14.97 -19.77 -3.40
C ALA A 2 14.61 -18.27 -3.55
N GLY A 3 15.39 -17.42 -2.87
CA GLY A 3 15.07 -16.01 -2.67
C GLY A 3 15.13 -15.14 -3.93
N LEU A 4 14.46 -13.98 -3.83
CA LEU A 4 14.56 -12.85 -4.73
C LEU A 4 16.02 -12.40 -4.82
N LYS A 5 16.62 -12.40 -6.02
CA LYS A 5 17.95 -11.80 -6.20
C LYS A 5 17.81 -10.29 -6.31
N VAL A 6 18.42 -9.52 -5.43
CA VAL A 6 18.43 -8.06 -5.51
C VAL A 6 19.63 -7.57 -6.32
N SER A 7 19.45 -6.48 -7.08
CA SER A 7 20.55 -5.68 -7.62
C SER A 7 20.24 -4.20 -7.47
N GLN A 8 21.07 -3.51 -6.70
CA GLN A 8 21.10 -2.05 -6.66
C GLN A 8 21.58 -1.49 -8.02
N LYS A 9 20.93 -0.43 -8.52
CA LYS A 9 21.37 0.32 -9.71
C LYS A 9 21.74 1.76 -9.38
N HIS A 10 22.88 1.92 -8.71
CA HIS A 10 23.48 3.22 -8.43
C HIS A 10 24.61 3.49 -9.43
N HIS A 11 24.37 4.35 -10.43
CA HIS A 11 25.29 4.53 -11.58
C HIS A 11 25.57 6.02 -11.89
N ARG A 12 26.79 6.30 -12.35
CA ARG A 12 27.30 7.66 -12.71
C ARG A 12 27.11 8.01 -14.20
N HIS A 13 26.13 7.41 -14.86
CA HIS A 13 25.88 7.60 -16.30
C HIS A 13 24.43 8.01 -16.57
N ILE A 14 24.18 8.55 -17.76
CA ILE A 14 22.84 8.94 -18.21
C ILE A 14 21.94 7.70 -18.19
N ASN A 15 20.90 7.73 -17.36
CA ASN A 15 19.98 6.62 -17.19
C ASN A 15 19.06 6.47 -18.42
N ASN A 16 18.54 5.26 -18.65
CA ASN A 16 17.43 5.10 -19.60
C ASN A 16 16.14 5.69 -18.98
N PRO A 17 15.57 6.77 -19.56
CA PRO A 17 14.39 7.42 -19.00
C PRO A 17 13.08 6.64 -19.24
N PHE A 18 13.12 5.63 -20.12
CA PHE A 18 12.04 4.71 -20.42
C PHE A 18 12.34 3.31 -19.83
N PRO A 19 12.16 3.11 -18.50
CA PRO A 19 12.40 1.81 -17.89
C PRO A 19 11.51 0.74 -18.54
N SER A 20 12.13 -0.36 -18.98
CA SER A 20 11.43 -1.45 -19.66
C SER A 20 10.35 -2.06 -18.76
N THR A 21 9.19 -2.39 -19.33
CA THR A 21 8.16 -3.18 -18.64
C THR A 21 8.80 -4.48 -18.14
N PRO A 22 8.77 -4.77 -16.82
CA PRO A 22 9.46 -5.95 -16.29
C PRO A 22 8.83 -7.23 -16.84
N LYS A 23 9.67 -8.20 -17.19
CA LYS A 23 9.26 -9.57 -17.52
C LYS A 23 8.49 -10.12 -16.32
N ARG A 24 7.35 -10.75 -16.57
CA ARG A 24 6.39 -11.26 -15.57
C ARG A 24 5.85 -12.60 -16.06
N LEU A 25 5.43 -13.47 -15.15
CA LEU A 25 4.60 -14.61 -15.50
C LEU A 25 3.31 -14.15 -16.22
N PRO A 26 2.84 -14.89 -17.24
CA PRO A 26 1.51 -14.68 -17.79
C PRO A 26 0.45 -15.18 -16.80
N PHE A 27 -0.75 -14.57 -16.85
CA PHE A 27 -1.93 -15.00 -16.10
C PHE A 27 -2.11 -16.52 -16.18
N ILE A 28 -2.08 -17.20 -15.04
CA ILE A 28 -2.09 -18.66 -14.99
C ILE A 28 -3.53 -19.16 -15.17
N HIS A 29 -3.73 -20.05 -16.14
CA HIS A 29 -5.00 -20.75 -16.36
C HIS A 29 -4.76 -22.25 -16.54
N GLY A 30 -5.62 -23.05 -15.92
CA GLY A 30 -5.69 -24.48 -16.12
C GLY A 30 -6.99 -25.07 -15.57
N SER A 31 -7.26 -26.31 -15.95
CA SER A 31 -8.51 -27.01 -15.63
C SER A 31 -8.54 -27.58 -14.21
N LEU A 32 -9.73 -27.55 -13.62
CA LEU A 32 -10.09 -28.31 -12.41
C LEU A 32 -10.39 -29.77 -12.77
N TYR A 33 -10.09 -30.65 -11.83
CA TYR A 33 -10.50 -32.05 -11.80
C TYR A 33 -10.97 -32.36 -10.37
N PHE A 34 -11.81 -33.38 -10.18
CA PHE A 34 -12.28 -33.79 -8.86
C PHE A 34 -12.47 -35.31 -8.80
N ASP A 35 -12.47 -35.86 -7.58
CA ASP A 35 -12.73 -37.29 -7.36
C ASP A 35 -14.17 -37.66 -7.74
N SER A 36 -14.31 -38.45 -8.81
CA SER A 36 -15.60 -38.90 -9.35
C SER A 36 -16.28 -39.98 -8.52
N ASP A 37 -15.72 -40.41 -7.39
CA ASP A 37 -16.35 -41.36 -6.49
C ASP A 37 -16.86 -40.67 -5.20
N LYS A 38 -16.32 -39.48 -4.83
CA LYS A 38 -16.76 -38.67 -3.67
C LYS A 38 -17.65 -37.46 -4.02
N LEU A 39 -17.35 -36.76 -5.13
CA LEU A 39 -17.86 -35.39 -5.40
C LEU A 39 -18.81 -35.32 -6.62
N LEU A 40 -19.55 -36.41 -6.90
CA LEU A 40 -20.48 -36.50 -8.04
C LEU A 40 -21.73 -35.63 -7.95
N GLN A 41 -22.17 -35.30 -6.73
CA GLN A 41 -23.43 -34.60 -6.48
C GLN A 41 -23.14 -33.19 -5.96
N ASP A 42 -24.12 -32.30 -6.12
CA ASP A 42 -24.08 -30.98 -5.51
C ASP A 42 -24.18 -31.15 -3.97
N GLN A 43 -23.30 -30.50 -3.21
CA GLN A 43 -23.13 -30.70 -1.76
C GLN A 43 -22.95 -29.34 -1.06
N SER A 44 -23.37 -29.22 0.21
CA SER A 44 -23.14 -28.02 1.02
C SER A 44 -22.44 -28.37 2.34
N PHE A 45 -21.44 -27.58 2.71
CA PHE A 45 -20.62 -27.77 3.89
C PHE A 45 -20.66 -26.51 4.78
N CYS A 46 -20.73 -26.69 6.09
CA CYS A 46 -20.67 -25.58 7.05
C CYS A 46 -19.26 -24.96 7.08
N ILE A 47 -19.17 -23.63 7.13
CA ILE A 47 -18.00 -22.91 7.62
C ILE A 47 -18.46 -22.24 8.91
N GLY A 48 -18.05 -22.79 10.06
CA GLY A 48 -18.61 -22.40 11.35
C GLY A 48 -20.14 -22.55 11.44
N GLN A 49 -20.82 -21.49 11.91
CA GLN A 49 -22.26 -21.44 12.17
C GLN A 49 -23.02 -20.58 11.15
N ASP A 50 -22.42 -19.50 10.63
CA ASP A 50 -23.09 -18.48 9.81
C ASP A 50 -22.87 -18.64 8.30
N PHE A 51 -21.85 -19.39 7.89
CA PHE A 51 -21.47 -19.54 6.48
C PHE A 51 -21.63 -20.97 5.94
N GLN A 52 -21.74 -21.07 4.62
CA GLN A 52 -21.71 -22.35 3.91
C GLN A 52 -20.86 -22.27 2.63
N LEU A 53 -20.18 -23.37 2.34
CA LEU A 53 -19.53 -23.66 1.06
C LEU A 53 -20.42 -24.61 0.26
N SER A 54 -20.96 -24.15 -0.86
CA SER A 54 -21.64 -24.99 -1.84
C SER A 54 -20.65 -25.51 -2.87
N TRP A 55 -20.57 -26.83 -3.03
CA TRP A 55 -19.95 -27.53 -4.15
C TRP A 55 -21.02 -27.90 -5.18
N SER A 56 -20.71 -27.75 -6.46
CA SER A 56 -21.50 -28.33 -7.54
C SER A 56 -20.61 -28.97 -8.60
N ALA A 57 -20.91 -30.22 -8.95
CA ALA A 57 -20.19 -31.00 -9.95
C ALA A 57 -20.47 -30.55 -11.40
N ARG A 58 -21.43 -29.64 -11.59
CA ARG A 58 -21.86 -29.11 -12.89
C ARG A 58 -20.73 -28.31 -13.55
N ASN A 59 -20.73 -28.30 -14.89
CA ASN A 59 -19.80 -27.53 -15.73
C ASN A 59 -18.30 -27.74 -15.42
N GLY A 60 -17.93 -28.91 -14.89
CA GLY A 60 -16.53 -29.25 -14.56
C GLY A 60 -16.16 -29.04 -13.08
N GLY A 61 -17.13 -28.68 -12.23
CA GLY A 61 -16.90 -28.45 -10.81
C GLY A 61 -16.76 -26.97 -10.48
N HIS A 62 -17.46 -26.48 -9.45
CA HIS A 62 -17.21 -25.17 -8.85
C HIS A 62 -17.59 -25.11 -7.38
N LEU A 63 -17.04 -24.11 -6.70
CA LEU A 63 -17.27 -23.78 -5.30
C LEU A 63 -17.87 -22.37 -5.18
N SER A 64 -18.79 -22.17 -4.25
CA SER A 64 -19.31 -20.84 -3.87
C SER A 64 -19.50 -20.76 -2.36
N ILE A 65 -19.07 -19.66 -1.76
CA ILE A 65 -19.27 -19.33 -0.36
C ILE A 65 -20.39 -18.29 -0.25
N SER A 66 -21.34 -18.54 0.65
CA SER A 66 -22.48 -17.64 0.94
C SER A 66 -22.76 -17.58 2.44
N HIS A 67 -23.20 -16.43 2.94
CA HIS A 67 -23.76 -16.31 4.29
C HIS A 67 -25.15 -16.98 4.33
N ARG A 68 -25.46 -17.73 5.39
CA ARG A 68 -26.65 -18.61 5.47
C ARG A 68 -28.00 -17.87 5.41
N THR A 69 -28.04 -16.59 5.79
CA THR A 69 -29.25 -15.75 5.65
C THR A 69 -29.44 -15.17 4.24
N GLN A 70 -28.42 -15.21 3.38
CA GLN A 70 -28.44 -14.73 1.99
C GLN A 70 -27.82 -15.79 1.05
N PRO A 71 -28.34 -17.04 1.00
CA PRO A 71 -27.69 -18.15 0.30
C PRO A 71 -27.64 -17.97 -1.23
N SER A 72 -28.45 -17.07 -1.79
CA SER A 72 -28.41 -16.66 -3.20
C SER A 72 -27.25 -15.71 -3.53
N ARG A 73 -26.61 -15.11 -2.53
CA ARG A 73 -25.51 -14.15 -2.70
C ARG A 73 -24.17 -14.80 -2.36
N SER A 74 -23.36 -14.99 -3.40
CA SER A 74 -21.97 -15.43 -3.25
C SER A 74 -21.09 -14.28 -2.78
N VAL A 75 -20.35 -14.47 -1.69
CA VAL A 75 -19.28 -13.55 -1.26
C VAL A 75 -17.94 -13.88 -1.93
N TRP A 76 -17.76 -15.14 -2.32
CA TRP A 76 -16.60 -15.65 -3.07
C TRP A 76 -16.98 -16.92 -3.84
N SER A 77 -16.56 -17.07 -5.09
CA SER A 77 -16.85 -18.25 -5.91
C SER A 77 -15.78 -18.53 -6.97
N THR A 78 -15.56 -19.81 -7.28
CA THR A 78 -14.62 -20.25 -8.31
C THR A 78 -15.27 -20.27 -9.69
N ILE A 79 -14.43 -20.21 -10.72
CA ILE A 79 -14.86 -20.31 -12.12
C ILE A 79 -15.14 -21.80 -12.43
N PRO A 80 -16.27 -22.17 -13.07
CA PRO A 80 -16.59 -23.57 -13.33
C PRO A 80 -15.59 -24.29 -14.24
N GLY A 81 -15.11 -25.44 -13.79
CA GLY A 81 -14.15 -26.28 -14.52
C GLY A 81 -12.70 -25.78 -14.50
N GLU A 82 -12.39 -24.74 -13.74
CA GLU A 82 -11.06 -24.12 -13.69
C GLU A 82 -10.38 -24.20 -12.31
N ALA A 83 -9.06 -24.33 -12.34
CA ALA A 83 -8.23 -24.33 -11.15
C ALA A 83 -8.27 -22.96 -10.47
N PHE A 84 -8.72 -22.94 -9.22
CA PHE A 84 -8.74 -21.75 -8.37
C PHE A 84 -7.46 -21.60 -7.53
N ILE A 85 -6.62 -22.64 -7.49
CA ILE A 85 -5.31 -22.67 -6.84
C ILE A 85 -4.26 -23.09 -7.87
N SER A 86 -3.11 -22.42 -7.88
CA SER A 86 -1.93 -22.81 -8.66
C SER A 86 -0.64 -22.37 -7.95
N ALA A 87 0.49 -22.96 -8.33
CA ALA A 87 1.81 -22.64 -7.75
C ALA A 87 2.92 -22.65 -8.80
N ALA A 88 3.98 -21.87 -8.58
CA ALA A 88 5.15 -21.83 -9.44
C ALA A 88 6.47 -21.72 -8.66
N ALA A 89 7.55 -22.19 -9.30
CA ALA A 89 8.92 -22.02 -8.86
C ALA A 89 9.67 -21.19 -9.92
N VAL A 90 10.06 -19.97 -9.58
CA VAL A 90 10.60 -18.96 -10.52
C VAL A 90 11.86 -18.32 -9.93
N GLN A 91 12.86 -18.01 -10.76
CA GLN A 91 13.92 -17.11 -10.32
C GLN A 91 13.41 -15.65 -10.43
N SER A 92 12.85 -15.12 -9.36
CA SER A 92 12.52 -13.70 -9.24
C SER A 92 13.79 -12.86 -9.05
N HIS A 93 13.82 -11.66 -9.63
CA HIS A 93 14.91 -10.69 -9.50
C HIS A 93 14.34 -9.29 -9.20
N ALA A 94 14.90 -8.58 -8.23
CA ALA A 94 14.56 -7.21 -7.91
C ALA A 94 15.63 -6.22 -8.39
N GLU A 95 15.19 -5.15 -9.06
CA GLU A 95 15.99 -3.95 -9.26
C GLU A 95 15.61 -2.91 -8.19
N GLU A 96 16.58 -2.40 -7.45
CA GLU A 96 16.40 -1.35 -6.45
C GLU A 96 17.15 -0.07 -6.88
N SER A 97 16.50 1.07 -6.70
CA SER A 97 17.07 2.40 -6.94
C SER A 97 16.41 3.42 -6.03
N ARG A 98 17.04 3.75 -4.90
CA ARG A 98 16.62 4.83 -3.97
C ARG A 98 15.15 4.75 -3.56
N GLY A 99 14.76 3.66 -2.90
CA GLY A 99 13.38 3.42 -2.49
C GLY A 99 12.38 3.16 -3.64
N SER A 100 12.80 3.18 -4.91
CA SER A 100 12.01 2.72 -6.05
C SER A 100 12.38 1.28 -6.42
N PHE A 101 11.40 0.40 -6.55
CA PHE A 101 11.63 -1.05 -6.72
C PHE A 101 10.99 -1.62 -8.00
N VAL A 102 11.56 -2.71 -8.53
CA VAL A 102 10.99 -3.46 -9.66
C VAL A 102 11.20 -4.94 -9.44
N ILE A 103 10.15 -5.74 -9.51
CA ILE A 103 10.26 -7.21 -9.46
C ILE A 103 10.04 -7.78 -10.86
N HIS A 104 11.04 -8.52 -11.33
CA HIS A 104 11.14 -9.18 -12.62
C HIS A 104 11.10 -10.70 -12.41
N ASP A 105 10.34 -11.39 -13.24
CA ASP A 105 10.34 -12.85 -13.30
C ASP A 105 11.37 -13.31 -14.35
N GLY A 106 12.32 -14.12 -13.90
CA GLY A 106 13.19 -14.88 -14.79
C GLY A 106 12.45 -16.00 -15.52
N ASP A 107 13.14 -17.09 -15.83
CA ASP A 107 12.46 -18.28 -16.34
C ASP A 107 11.84 -19.07 -15.19
N ALA A 108 10.60 -19.51 -15.39
CA ALA A 108 9.93 -20.41 -14.47
C ALA A 108 10.50 -21.81 -14.65
N TYR A 109 11.07 -22.36 -13.57
CA TYR A 109 11.51 -23.76 -13.55
C TYR A 109 10.30 -24.67 -13.71
N PHE A 110 9.27 -24.45 -12.90
CA PHE A 110 8.06 -25.27 -12.87
C PHE A 110 6.81 -24.41 -12.62
N ILE A 111 5.70 -24.77 -13.27
CA ILE A 111 4.38 -24.16 -13.07
C ILE A 111 3.34 -25.30 -12.93
N CYS A 112 2.71 -25.38 -11.77
CA CYS A 112 1.65 -26.33 -11.45
C CYS A 112 0.30 -25.60 -11.53
N LYS A 113 -0.32 -25.68 -12.72
CA LYS A 113 -1.52 -24.91 -13.11
C LYS A 113 -2.82 -25.72 -13.18
N HIS A 114 -2.74 -27.03 -13.03
CA HIS A 114 -3.89 -27.93 -12.99
C HIS A 114 -4.12 -28.40 -11.57
N GLN A 115 -5.38 -28.59 -11.18
CA GLN A 115 -5.78 -28.84 -9.79
C GLN A 115 -6.72 -30.05 -9.70
N THR A 116 -6.49 -30.95 -8.73
CA THR A 116 -7.51 -31.92 -8.26
C THR A 116 -8.13 -31.42 -6.96
N ILE A 117 -9.44 -31.62 -6.77
CA ILE A 117 -10.05 -31.71 -5.43
C ILE A 117 -10.23 -33.20 -5.10
N GLU A 118 -9.67 -33.63 -3.97
CA GLU A 118 -9.68 -35.04 -3.53
C GLU A 118 -10.53 -35.23 -2.26
N GLU A 119 -10.73 -34.15 -1.49
CA GLU A 119 -11.56 -34.14 -0.29
C GLU A 119 -12.07 -32.73 0.01
N ILE A 120 -13.30 -32.65 0.51
CA ILE A 120 -13.84 -31.48 1.20
C ILE A 120 -14.41 -32.04 2.52
N ARG A 121 -13.92 -31.55 3.66
CA ARG A 121 -14.22 -32.10 4.98
C ARG A 121 -14.23 -31.00 6.05
N VAL A 122 -15.24 -31.01 6.91
CA VAL A 122 -15.22 -30.28 8.18
C VAL A 122 -14.34 -31.04 9.18
N ILE A 123 -13.39 -30.35 9.79
CA ILE A 123 -12.53 -30.84 10.87
C ILE A 123 -13.08 -30.30 12.19
N HIS A 124 -13.30 -31.19 13.15
CA HIS A 124 -13.72 -30.86 14.51
C HIS A 124 -12.53 -31.00 15.47
N GLU A 125 -12.53 -30.25 16.56
CA GLU A 125 -11.54 -30.34 17.66
C GLU A 125 -11.35 -31.79 18.16
N THR A 126 -12.43 -32.57 18.21
CA THR A 126 -12.44 -33.98 18.59
C THR A 126 -11.73 -34.93 17.60
N ASP A 127 -11.37 -34.46 16.40
CA ASP A 127 -10.50 -35.21 15.49
C ASP A 127 -9.01 -35.09 15.87
N ILE A 128 -8.58 -34.00 16.53
CA ILE A 128 -7.16 -33.73 16.87
C ILE A 128 -6.58 -34.77 17.84
N GLN A 129 -7.44 -35.37 18.68
CA GLN A 129 -7.08 -36.38 19.67
C GLN A 129 -6.70 -37.75 19.07
N LYS A 130 -6.88 -37.95 17.76
CA LYS A 130 -6.37 -39.10 17.01
C LYS A 130 -4.89 -38.89 16.65
N LYS A 131 -4.12 -39.94 16.33
CA LYS A 131 -2.71 -39.74 15.96
C LYS A 131 -2.63 -38.90 14.68
N PRO A 132 -1.57 -38.08 14.47
CA PRO A 132 -1.40 -37.29 13.25
C PRO A 132 -1.49 -38.11 11.95
N SER A 133 -1.04 -39.37 12.00
CA SER A 133 -1.16 -40.37 10.93
C SER A 133 -2.59 -40.67 10.47
N ASP A 134 -3.56 -40.47 11.36
CA ASP A 134 -4.94 -40.97 11.21
C ASP A 134 -5.88 -39.84 10.73
N ILE A 135 -5.50 -38.58 11.00
CA ILE A 135 -6.15 -37.38 10.49
C ILE A 135 -5.70 -37.11 9.04
N PHE A 136 -4.39 -37.19 8.79
CA PHE A 136 -3.74 -36.84 7.52
C PHE A 136 -3.24 -38.09 6.77
N LEU A 137 -4.15 -39.01 6.46
CA LEU A 137 -3.82 -40.26 5.76
C LEU A 137 -3.04 -40.00 4.44
N THR A 138 -1.96 -40.76 4.25
CA THR A 138 -0.90 -40.58 3.22
C THR A 138 -0.07 -39.30 3.41
N SER A 139 0.88 -39.41 4.36
CA SER A 139 1.86 -38.40 4.76
C SER A 139 2.74 -37.90 3.62
N GLY A 140 3.02 -36.60 3.67
CA GLY A 140 3.92 -35.86 2.78
C GLY A 140 4.21 -34.45 3.34
N PHE A 141 4.23 -34.35 4.67
CA PHE A 141 4.54 -33.14 5.43
C PHE A 141 5.88 -33.37 6.14
N PRO A 142 6.85 -32.43 6.07
CA PRO A 142 7.85 -32.31 7.13
C PRO A 142 7.15 -31.91 8.45
N ASN A 143 7.63 -32.43 9.58
CA ASN A 143 6.90 -32.45 10.86
C ASN A 143 6.26 -31.09 11.24
N SER A 144 7.04 -30.00 11.16
CA SER A 144 6.60 -28.62 11.45
C SER A 144 5.28 -28.26 10.81
N SER A 145 5.09 -28.64 9.55
CA SER A 145 3.93 -28.20 8.78
C SER A 145 2.61 -28.92 9.11
N ASN A 146 2.63 -29.95 9.99
CA ASN A 146 1.45 -30.44 10.72
C ASN A 146 1.19 -29.66 12.01
N GLU A 147 2.22 -29.08 12.62
CA GLU A 147 2.14 -28.31 13.87
C GLU A 147 1.41 -26.98 13.61
N ASP A 148 1.77 -26.23 12.56
CA ASP A 148 1.05 -25.00 12.18
C ASP A 148 -0.45 -25.24 11.87
N ILE A 149 -0.82 -26.45 11.43
CA ILE A 149 -2.24 -26.79 11.20
C ILE A 149 -2.93 -27.13 12.52
N ARG A 150 -2.23 -27.78 13.47
CA ARG A 150 -2.76 -28.02 14.82
C ARG A 150 -2.96 -26.72 15.58
N GLU A 151 -1.97 -25.85 15.61
CA GLU A 151 -2.04 -24.51 16.19
C GLU A 151 -3.26 -23.75 15.67
N LEU A 152 -3.46 -23.72 14.35
CA LEU A 152 -4.62 -23.07 13.71
C LEU A 152 -5.97 -23.70 14.10
N VAL A 153 -6.06 -25.02 14.31
CA VAL A 153 -7.31 -25.65 14.81
C VAL A 153 -7.49 -25.44 16.33
N GLU A 154 -6.40 -25.40 17.10
CA GLU A 154 -6.40 -25.17 18.56
C GLU A 154 -6.71 -23.70 18.92
N GLU A 155 -6.33 -22.74 18.08
CA GLU A 155 -6.77 -21.33 18.16
C GLU A 155 -8.22 -21.11 17.67
N SER A 156 -8.74 -22.00 16.83
CA SER A 156 -10.03 -21.79 16.16
C SER A 156 -11.22 -22.05 17.08
N LYS A 157 -12.09 -21.04 17.19
CA LYS A 157 -13.35 -21.12 17.95
C LYS A 157 -14.45 -21.92 17.25
N PHE A 158 -14.21 -22.39 16.02
CA PHE A 158 -15.21 -23.05 15.17
C PHE A 158 -14.61 -24.22 14.37
N PRO A 159 -15.42 -25.20 13.94
CA PRO A 159 -14.97 -26.26 13.03
C PRO A 159 -14.44 -25.68 11.70
N ILE A 160 -13.25 -26.09 11.30
CA ILE A 160 -12.57 -25.63 10.09
C ILE A 160 -12.98 -26.49 8.90
N LEU A 161 -13.28 -25.86 7.77
CA LEU A 161 -13.56 -26.55 6.53
C LEU A 161 -12.29 -26.66 5.69
N MET A 162 -11.79 -27.89 5.51
CA MET A 162 -10.64 -28.21 4.68
C MET A 162 -11.07 -28.63 3.28
N ILE A 163 -10.49 -28.01 2.26
CA ILE A 163 -10.48 -28.49 0.87
C ILE A 163 -9.05 -28.97 0.56
N ALA A 164 -8.88 -30.26 0.30
CA ALA A 164 -7.58 -30.89 0.07
C ALA A 164 -7.49 -31.49 -1.34
N GLY A 165 -6.28 -31.46 -1.91
CA GLY A 165 -6.07 -31.91 -3.29
C GLY A 165 -4.61 -31.85 -3.74
N ARG A 166 -4.40 -31.78 -5.05
CA ARG A 166 -3.07 -31.70 -5.66
C ARG A 166 -3.00 -30.70 -6.80
N VAL A 167 -1.88 -29.98 -6.93
CA VAL A 167 -1.55 -29.17 -8.11
C VAL A 167 -0.48 -29.85 -8.97
N PHE A 168 -0.56 -29.72 -10.29
CA PHE A 168 0.31 -30.42 -11.24
C PHE A 168 0.50 -29.70 -12.59
N ASN A 169 1.51 -30.09 -13.36
CA ASN A 169 1.99 -29.35 -14.54
C ASN A 169 1.46 -29.84 -15.91
N GLN A 170 1.27 -31.15 -16.11
CA GLN A 170 0.81 -31.74 -17.39
C GLN A 170 -0.70 -32.04 -17.37
N LYS A 171 -1.43 -31.76 -18.47
CA LYS A 171 -2.81 -32.26 -18.64
C LYS A 171 -2.83 -33.79 -18.52
N THR A 172 -3.77 -34.34 -17.76
CA THR A 172 -3.96 -35.78 -17.64
C THR A 172 -4.53 -36.35 -18.95
N ASN A 173 -3.81 -37.30 -19.55
CA ASN A 173 -4.27 -38.00 -20.77
C ASN A 173 -5.44 -38.93 -20.45
N SER A 174 -6.66 -38.40 -20.47
CA SER A 174 -7.88 -39.19 -20.43
C SER A 174 -8.13 -39.88 -21.78
N THR A 175 -7.49 -41.05 -21.98
CA THR A 175 -7.81 -41.94 -23.12
C THR A 175 -9.23 -42.46 -22.99
N ALA A 176 -10.18 -41.72 -23.56
CA ALA A 176 -11.60 -42.02 -23.53
C ALA A 176 -11.93 -43.21 -24.45
N LYS A 177 -11.91 -44.44 -23.92
CA LYS A 177 -12.75 -45.50 -24.47
C LYS A 177 -14.20 -45.21 -24.09
N LYS A 178 -15.08 -45.07 -25.09
CA LYS A 178 -16.53 -44.99 -24.87
C LYS A 178 -17.00 -46.30 -24.22
N ASN A 179 -17.36 -46.22 -22.95
CA ASN A 179 -18.30 -47.11 -22.25
C ASN A 179 -18.76 -46.39 -20.97
N LEU A 180 -19.96 -46.71 -20.47
CA LEU A 180 -20.67 -45.86 -19.52
C LEU A 180 -20.04 -45.86 -18.10
N GLY A 181 -20.08 -44.69 -17.46
CA GLY A 181 -20.31 -44.60 -16.01
C GLY A 181 -19.14 -44.62 -15.02
N LYS A 182 -17.88 -44.87 -15.42
CA LYS A 182 -16.74 -44.88 -14.45
C LYS A 182 -15.48 -44.19 -14.99
N LYS A 183 -14.97 -43.16 -14.28
CA LYS A 183 -13.77 -42.37 -14.63
C LYS A 183 -12.70 -42.41 -13.52
N ARG A 184 -12.25 -43.59 -13.11
CA ARG A 184 -11.17 -43.73 -12.13
C ARG A 184 -9.86 -43.14 -12.66
N LEU A 185 -9.41 -42.01 -12.10
CA LEU A 185 -8.16 -41.34 -12.48
C LEU A 185 -6.95 -42.26 -12.26
N ARG A 186 -6.25 -42.59 -13.34
CA ARG A 186 -4.91 -43.21 -13.32
C ARG A 186 -3.92 -42.24 -13.96
N PHE A 187 -2.80 -41.99 -13.29
CA PHE A 187 -1.68 -41.21 -13.82
C PHE A 187 -1.00 -42.00 -14.96
N GLY A 188 -1.45 -41.78 -16.19
CA GLY A 188 -0.83 -42.36 -17.39
C GLY A 188 0.55 -41.76 -17.62
N CYS A 189 1.60 -42.58 -17.53
CA CYS A 189 2.99 -42.11 -17.61
C CYS A 189 3.33 -41.59 -19.02
N SER A 190 3.48 -40.26 -19.14
CA SER A 190 4.10 -39.61 -20.30
C SER A 190 5.63 -39.66 -20.14
N ARG A 191 6.38 -39.58 -21.26
CA ARG A 191 7.86 -39.64 -21.27
C ARG A 191 8.57 -38.43 -20.66
N LYS A 192 7.88 -37.55 -19.93
CA LYS A 192 8.45 -36.39 -19.21
C LYS A 192 7.93 -36.36 -17.79
N SER A 193 8.80 -36.07 -16.82
CA SER A 193 8.47 -36.06 -15.38
C SER A 193 7.25 -35.20 -15.07
N SER A 194 6.22 -35.80 -14.47
CA SER A 194 5.09 -35.08 -13.90
C SER A 194 5.47 -34.58 -12.52
N LEU A 195 5.38 -33.27 -12.31
CA LEU A 195 5.50 -32.66 -10.99
C LEU A 195 4.11 -32.51 -10.39
N VAL A 196 3.99 -32.91 -9.12
CA VAL A 196 2.75 -32.94 -8.37
C VAL A 196 3.04 -32.54 -6.93
N ALA A 197 2.28 -31.60 -6.38
CA ALA A 197 2.34 -31.26 -4.95
C ALA A 197 0.94 -31.37 -4.35
N ARG A 198 0.84 -31.68 -3.05
CA ARG A 198 -0.44 -31.55 -2.34
C ARG A 198 -0.69 -30.09 -1.97
N TYR A 199 -1.96 -29.72 -1.85
CA TYR A 199 -2.35 -28.46 -1.23
C TYR A 199 -3.48 -28.69 -0.23
N TRP A 200 -3.58 -27.77 0.72
CA TRP A 200 -4.67 -27.65 1.68
C TRP A 200 -5.15 -26.20 1.67
N PHE A 201 -6.45 -26.02 1.49
CA PHE A 201 -7.12 -24.72 1.60
C PHE A 201 -8.13 -24.82 2.74
N LEU A 202 -7.81 -24.13 3.84
CA LEU A 202 -8.57 -24.12 5.08
C LEU A 202 -9.45 -22.87 5.12
N LEU A 203 -10.71 -23.03 5.54
CA LEU A 203 -11.71 -21.98 5.69
C LEU A 203 -12.30 -22.02 7.09
N GLU A 204 -12.22 -20.90 7.80
CA GLU A 204 -12.60 -20.77 9.21
C GLU A 204 -13.51 -19.57 9.42
N GLN A 205 -14.58 -19.69 10.21
CA GLN A 205 -15.35 -18.53 10.61
C GLN A 205 -14.60 -17.75 11.71
N LYS A 206 -14.12 -16.54 11.41
CA LYS A 206 -13.47 -15.66 12.43
C LYS A 206 -14.49 -14.80 13.17
N SER A 207 -15.59 -14.41 12.52
CA SER A 207 -16.77 -13.80 13.16
C SER A 207 -18.01 -14.04 12.29
N LYS A 208 -19.20 -13.61 12.74
CA LYS A 208 -20.45 -13.70 11.96
C LYS A 208 -20.33 -13.15 10.52
N ASN A 209 -19.50 -12.12 10.34
CA ASN A 209 -19.33 -11.42 9.07
C ASN A 209 -17.95 -11.68 8.41
N GLN A 210 -17.13 -12.61 8.95
CA GLN A 210 -15.76 -12.85 8.46
C GLN A 210 -15.39 -14.33 8.36
N ILE A 211 -14.79 -14.69 7.23
CA ILE A 211 -14.14 -16.00 7.02
C ILE A 211 -12.63 -15.78 6.87
N GLY A 212 -11.82 -16.39 7.71
CA GLY A 212 -10.38 -16.52 7.49
C GLY A 212 -10.09 -17.66 6.52
N PHE A 213 -9.08 -17.48 5.66
CA PHE A 213 -8.59 -18.51 4.75
C PHE A 213 -7.08 -18.69 4.87
N HIS A 214 -6.63 -19.95 4.77
CA HIS A 214 -5.21 -20.31 4.75
C HIS A 214 -4.96 -21.33 3.63
N LEU A 215 -3.98 -21.05 2.78
CA LEU A 215 -3.56 -21.89 1.67
C LEU A 215 -2.12 -22.33 1.89
N LYS A 216 -1.88 -23.63 1.87
CA LYS A 216 -0.57 -24.24 2.10
C LYS A 216 -0.29 -25.33 1.08
N PHE A 217 0.96 -25.44 0.62
CA PHE A 217 1.43 -26.51 -0.24
C PHE A 217 2.38 -27.44 0.52
N GLY A 218 2.38 -28.71 0.13
CA GLY A 218 3.45 -29.65 0.50
C GLY A 218 4.60 -29.60 -0.49
N GLU A 219 5.66 -30.33 -0.19
CA GLU A 219 6.77 -30.58 -1.12
C GLU A 219 6.28 -31.19 -2.45
N PHE A 220 7.04 -30.98 -3.54
CA PHE A 220 6.67 -31.51 -4.86
C PHE A 220 7.34 -32.86 -5.18
N ASP A 221 6.52 -33.87 -5.46
CA ASP A 221 6.94 -35.16 -6.00
C ASP A 221 7.46 -34.99 -7.45
N GLN A 222 8.76 -35.17 -7.69
CA GLN A 222 9.26 -35.38 -9.07
C GLN A 222 9.14 -36.87 -9.44
N LYS A 223 8.01 -37.25 -10.06
CA LYS A 223 7.81 -38.63 -10.54
C LYS A 223 8.61 -38.90 -11.81
N CYS A 224 9.85 -39.33 -11.62
CA CYS A 224 10.70 -39.94 -12.64
C CYS A 224 10.29 -41.41 -12.88
N SER A 225 10.38 -41.86 -14.13
CA SER A 225 10.23 -43.29 -14.46
C SER A 225 11.45 -44.07 -13.96
N PRO A 226 11.28 -45.28 -13.38
CA PRO A 226 12.42 -46.16 -13.11
C PRO A 226 13.09 -46.52 -14.44
N GLY A 227 14.40 -46.30 -14.54
CA GLY A 227 15.17 -46.57 -15.75
C GLY A 227 15.14 -48.06 -16.09
N ILE A 228 14.76 -48.39 -17.33
CA ILE A 228 14.89 -49.76 -17.84
C ILE A 228 16.37 -50.06 -18.00
N ILE A 229 16.93 -50.83 -17.05
CA ILE A 229 18.27 -51.39 -17.15
C ILE A 229 18.26 -52.35 -18.34
N TYR A 230 18.84 -51.92 -19.46
CA TYR A 230 19.13 -52.80 -20.59
C TYR A 230 20.21 -53.79 -20.17
N LYS A 231 19.79 -54.96 -19.68
CA LYS A 231 20.65 -56.16 -19.67
C LYS A 231 20.90 -56.58 -21.12
N THR A 232 21.89 -55.98 -21.76
CA THR A 232 22.41 -56.40 -23.06
C THR A 232 23.04 -57.78 -22.95
N SER A 233 22.24 -58.82 -23.11
CA SER A 233 22.70 -60.20 -23.20
C SER A 233 23.43 -60.41 -24.54
N ILE A 234 24.76 -60.42 -24.48
CA ILE A 234 25.62 -60.63 -25.64
C ILE A 234 25.38 -62.04 -26.20
N LYS A 235 24.73 -62.14 -27.36
CA LYS A 235 24.75 -63.34 -28.20
C LYS A 235 25.58 -63.08 -29.45
N ILE A 236 26.74 -63.72 -29.50
CA ILE A 236 27.65 -63.69 -30.66
C ILE A 236 27.12 -64.63 -31.73
N SER A 237 27.07 -64.17 -32.98
CA SER A 237 27.15 -65.05 -34.16
C SER A 237 27.99 -64.38 -35.24
N ARG A 238 28.80 -65.19 -35.94
CA ARG A 238 29.65 -64.80 -37.09
C ARG A 238 28.73 -64.58 -38.33
N TRP A 239 29.11 -63.87 -39.40
CA TRP A 239 30.18 -64.19 -40.36
C TRP A 239 30.70 -62.94 -41.14
N LYS A 240 31.73 -63.13 -42.00
CA LYS A 240 32.54 -62.09 -42.69
C LYS A 240 32.07 -61.77 -44.12
N LEU A 241 32.48 -60.59 -44.66
CA LEU A 241 33.15 -60.29 -45.97
C LEU A 241 33.02 -58.76 -46.25
N ILE A 242 34.03 -57.87 -46.29
CA ILE A 242 35.33 -57.73 -47.02
C ILE A 242 35.27 -56.81 -48.28
N ARG A 243 35.85 -55.59 -48.17
CA ARG A 243 36.68 -54.79 -49.13
C ARG A 243 36.94 -53.40 -48.46
N MET A 244 38.17 -52.87 -48.32
CA MET A 244 39.11 -52.28 -49.31
C MET A 244 38.52 -51.11 -50.11
N ARG A 245 39.18 -49.95 -50.35
CA ARG A 245 40.62 -49.56 -50.23
C ARG A 245 40.77 -48.03 -49.97
N CYS A 246 41.99 -47.52 -49.77
CA CYS A 246 42.31 -46.12 -49.39
C CYS A 246 42.89 -45.25 -50.54
N GLN A 247 43.26 -43.99 -50.22
CA GLN A 247 44.06 -42.97 -50.98
C GLN A 247 43.26 -41.95 -51.85
N TRP A 248 43.63 -40.66 -52.01
CA TRP A 248 44.60 -39.74 -51.33
C TRP A 248 44.39 -38.27 -51.83
N LEU A 249 44.56 -37.24 -50.96
CA LEU A 249 44.95 -35.80 -51.20
C LEU A 249 44.16 -34.97 -52.29
N THR A 250 44.05 -33.63 -52.38
CA THR A 250 44.35 -32.37 -51.62
C THR A 250 43.49 -31.22 -52.28
N CYS A 251 43.47 -29.90 -52.01
CA CYS A 251 44.22 -28.93 -51.17
C CYS A 251 43.41 -27.61 -50.97
N MET A 252 44.03 -26.59 -50.33
CA MET A 252 43.72 -25.12 -50.37
C MET A 252 42.51 -24.60 -49.56
N SER A 253 42.56 -23.44 -48.87
CA SER A 253 43.66 -22.44 -48.68
C SER A 253 43.61 -21.65 -47.36
N SER A 254 44.79 -21.11 -46.99
CA SER A 254 45.06 -19.87 -46.20
C SER A 254 44.64 -19.74 -44.72
N ASN A 255 45.64 -19.47 -43.87
CA ASN A 255 45.49 -19.08 -42.46
C ASN A 255 45.26 -17.56 -42.28
N LYS A 256 44.27 -17.21 -41.44
CA LYS A 256 44.33 -16.18 -40.38
C LYS A 256 43.34 -16.62 -39.29
N GLY A 257 43.61 -16.63 -38.00
CA GLY A 257 44.74 -16.09 -37.25
C GLY A 257 44.26 -15.64 -35.87
N PHE A 258 43.82 -16.58 -35.02
CA PHE A 258 43.32 -16.29 -33.67
C PHE A 258 44.39 -16.59 -32.62
N VAL A 259 44.65 -15.62 -31.75
CA VAL A 259 45.51 -15.78 -30.58
C VAL A 259 44.71 -16.49 -29.48
N ALA A 260 45.30 -17.52 -28.88
CA ALA A 260 44.75 -18.12 -27.67
C ALA A 260 45.02 -17.20 -26.46
N LEU A 261 43.96 -16.66 -25.87
CA LEU A 261 43.97 -16.05 -24.55
C LEU A 261 43.17 -16.98 -23.62
N SER A 262 43.81 -17.41 -22.54
CA SER A 262 43.29 -18.45 -21.65
C SER A 262 42.20 -17.93 -20.71
N SER A 263 40.94 -18.23 -21.03
CA SER A 263 39.81 -18.05 -20.11
C SER A 263 39.68 -19.23 -19.15
N HIS A 264 40.61 -19.34 -18.19
CA HIS A 264 40.38 -20.16 -17.00
C HIS A 264 39.41 -19.43 -16.07
N ASP A 265 38.10 -19.60 -16.29
CA ASP A 265 37.06 -19.44 -15.27
C ASP A 265 35.70 -20.02 -15.74
N GLU A 266 35.69 -21.27 -16.21
CA GLU A 266 34.47 -22.07 -16.23
C GLU A 266 34.09 -22.47 -14.80
N GLN A 267 33.62 -21.50 -14.01
CA GLN A 267 32.89 -21.83 -12.79
C GLN A 267 31.53 -22.43 -13.21
N GLU A 268 31.44 -23.75 -13.16
CA GLU A 268 30.17 -24.48 -13.19
C GLU A 268 29.28 -24.01 -12.03
N GLY A 269 28.49 -22.96 -12.29
CA GLY A 269 27.57 -22.41 -11.32
C GLY A 269 26.54 -23.47 -10.92
N LYS A 270 26.75 -24.08 -9.75
CA LYS A 270 25.83 -25.04 -9.12
C LYS A 270 24.42 -24.44 -9.12
N LYS A 271 23.58 -24.88 -10.06
CA LYS A 271 22.16 -24.53 -10.09
C LYS A 271 21.54 -25.11 -8.82
N GLY A 272 21.24 -24.22 -7.86
CA GLY A 272 20.61 -24.60 -6.61
C GLY A 272 19.34 -25.39 -6.90
N ILE A 273 19.24 -26.60 -6.33
CA ILE A 273 18.05 -27.42 -6.47
C ILE A 273 16.94 -26.71 -5.69
N ILE A 274 16.03 -26.07 -6.40
CA ILE A 274 14.81 -25.53 -5.81
C ILE A 274 13.94 -26.73 -5.41
N THR A 275 13.54 -26.79 -4.15
CA THR A 275 12.76 -27.87 -3.53
C THR A 275 11.32 -27.45 -3.20
N GLU A 276 11.02 -26.15 -3.28
CA GLU A 276 9.75 -25.54 -2.87
C GLU A 276 9.22 -24.58 -3.94
N PHE A 277 7.92 -24.25 -3.88
CA PHE A 277 7.37 -23.14 -4.64
C PHE A 277 7.70 -21.81 -3.96
N ASN A 278 7.89 -20.75 -4.76
CA ASN A 278 8.05 -19.39 -4.26
C ASN A 278 7.03 -18.40 -4.85
N LYS A 279 6.01 -18.92 -5.56
CA LYS A 279 4.81 -18.18 -5.93
C LYS A 279 3.54 -19.02 -5.77
N VAL A 280 2.54 -18.42 -5.16
CA VAL A 280 1.18 -18.96 -4.99
C VAL A 280 0.18 -18.10 -5.76
N PHE A 281 -0.84 -18.73 -6.34
CA PHE A 281 -1.88 -18.07 -7.13
C PHE A 281 -3.27 -18.50 -6.67
N ILE A 282 -4.12 -17.53 -6.34
CA ILE A 282 -5.53 -17.73 -6.00
C ILE A 282 -6.39 -17.05 -7.08
N THR A 283 -7.26 -17.81 -7.74
CA THR A 283 -8.03 -17.34 -8.91
C THR A 283 -9.52 -17.60 -8.72
N TYR A 284 -10.35 -16.57 -8.88
CA TYR A 284 -11.80 -16.66 -8.61
C TYR A 284 -12.62 -15.73 -9.50
N ALA A 285 -13.93 -15.94 -9.52
CA ALA A 285 -14.86 -15.28 -10.43
C ALA A 285 -15.12 -13.81 -10.04
N SER A 286 -15.28 -12.96 -11.04
CA SER A 286 -15.64 -11.54 -10.89
C SER A 286 -16.54 -11.13 -12.05
N ASP A 287 -17.53 -10.26 -11.84
CA ASP A 287 -18.41 -9.85 -12.92
C ASP A 287 -17.67 -8.92 -13.89
N LYS A 288 -18.12 -8.88 -15.16
CA LYS A 288 -17.60 -7.93 -16.16
C LYS A 288 -17.71 -6.47 -15.69
N ASP A 289 -18.84 -6.13 -15.06
CA ASP A 289 -19.17 -4.77 -14.63
C ASP A 289 -18.84 -4.54 -13.12
N GLU A 290 -18.13 -5.48 -12.49
CA GLU A 290 -17.67 -5.35 -11.10
C GLU A 290 -16.44 -4.43 -11.04
N ARG A 291 -16.57 -3.34 -10.28
CA ARG A 291 -15.52 -2.34 -10.04
C ARG A 291 -14.87 -2.60 -8.69
N PHE A 292 -13.58 -2.26 -8.57
CA PHE A 292 -12.74 -2.55 -7.41
C PHE A 292 -12.17 -1.25 -6.84
N TYR A 293 -12.27 -1.05 -5.52
CA TYR A 293 -11.80 0.14 -4.80
C TYR A 293 -10.96 -0.24 -3.59
N GLY A 294 -10.01 0.60 -3.21
CA GLY A 294 -9.10 0.38 -2.08
C GLY A 294 -7.64 0.31 -2.53
N PHE A 295 -6.94 -0.75 -2.14
CA PHE A 295 -5.51 -1.00 -2.37
C PHE A 295 -4.52 -0.07 -1.66
N GLY A 296 -4.96 0.57 -0.58
CA GLY A 296 -4.18 1.54 0.19
C GLY A 296 -4.39 2.97 -0.31
N GLU A 297 -3.41 3.82 -0.08
CA GLU A 297 -3.32 5.14 -0.68
C GLU A 297 -2.82 5.03 -2.13
N GLN A 298 -3.60 5.53 -3.08
CA GLN A 298 -3.39 5.36 -4.50
C GLN A 298 -3.71 6.66 -5.25
N PHE A 299 -2.76 7.11 -6.06
CA PHE A 299 -2.70 8.51 -6.52
C PHE A 299 -3.17 8.75 -7.96
N SER A 300 -3.33 7.68 -8.74
CA SER A 300 -3.70 7.75 -10.17
C SER A 300 -5.13 7.34 -10.44
N HIS A 301 -5.66 6.43 -9.61
CA HIS A 301 -6.91 5.72 -9.82
C HIS A 301 -7.59 5.44 -8.48
N VAL A 302 -8.92 5.61 -8.42
CA VAL A 302 -9.76 5.11 -7.32
C VAL A 302 -10.39 3.74 -7.66
N GLU A 303 -10.51 3.44 -8.96
CA GLU A 303 -11.10 2.21 -9.51
C GLU A 303 -10.03 1.35 -10.19
N PHE A 304 -10.02 0.02 -9.97
CA PHE A 304 -8.91 -0.88 -10.37
C PHE A 304 -9.26 -2.03 -11.33
N LYS A 305 -10.51 -2.22 -11.76
CA LYS A 305 -10.86 -3.21 -12.80
C LYS A 305 -10.07 -2.92 -14.08
N GLY A 306 -9.62 -3.99 -14.75
CA GLY A 306 -8.76 -3.92 -15.93
C GLY A 306 -7.26 -3.72 -15.62
N LYS A 307 -6.86 -3.53 -14.35
CA LYS A 307 -5.49 -3.18 -13.94
C LYS A 307 -4.81 -4.34 -13.21
N ARG A 308 -3.49 -4.27 -13.00
CA ARG A 308 -2.72 -5.26 -12.22
C ARG A 308 -1.98 -4.52 -11.11
N VAL A 309 -2.50 -4.59 -9.89
CA VAL A 309 -2.10 -3.74 -8.75
C VAL A 309 -1.03 -4.44 -7.91
N PRO A 310 0.24 -4.00 -7.92
CA PRO A 310 1.28 -4.51 -7.02
C PRO A 310 1.11 -3.94 -5.61
N ILE A 311 1.39 -4.76 -4.61
CA ILE A 311 1.41 -4.38 -3.19
C ILE A 311 2.87 -4.46 -2.70
N LEU A 312 3.54 -3.32 -2.78
CA LEU A 312 4.92 -3.11 -2.31
C LEU A 312 5.04 -1.65 -1.86
N VAL A 313 5.41 -1.43 -0.60
CA VAL A 313 5.72 -0.11 -0.04
C VAL A 313 6.91 0.48 -0.82
N GLN A 314 6.83 1.71 -1.30
CA GLN A 314 7.96 2.32 -2.03
C GLN A 314 7.85 3.83 -2.15
N GLU A 315 8.89 4.48 -2.65
CA GLU A 315 8.82 5.87 -3.08
C GLU A 315 7.70 6.05 -4.11
N GLN A 316 6.82 7.03 -3.85
CA GLN A 316 5.64 7.33 -4.66
C GLN A 316 6.03 7.73 -6.11
N GLY A 317 7.19 8.37 -6.27
CA GLY A 317 7.81 8.71 -7.55
C GLY A 317 7.31 10.02 -8.18
N ILE A 318 8.15 10.64 -9.01
CA ILE A 318 7.97 12.01 -9.51
C ILE A 318 7.27 12.03 -10.87
N GLY A 319 6.07 12.59 -10.94
CA GLY A 319 5.20 12.65 -12.12
C GLY A 319 4.38 11.39 -12.36
N ARG A 320 4.86 10.22 -11.92
CA ARG A 320 4.14 8.93 -11.86
C ARG A 320 3.55 8.44 -13.19
N GLY A 321 4.09 8.93 -14.31
CA GLY A 321 3.62 8.70 -15.67
C GLY A 321 3.43 9.99 -16.46
N ASP A 322 3.16 11.11 -15.79
CA ASP A 322 2.94 12.41 -16.42
C ASP A 322 4.22 12.95 -17.07
N GLN A 323 4.11 13.38 -18.33
CA GLN A 323 5.24 13.81 -19.16
C GLN A 323 5.28 15.34 -19.32
N PRO A 324 6.47 15.95 -19.48
CA PRO A 324 7.79 15.34 -19.59
C PRO A 324 8.50 15.06 -18.24
N ILE A 325 7.83 15.28 -17.11
CA ILE A 325 8.47 15.24 -15.79
C ILE A 325 8.95 13.83 -15.40
N THR A 326 8.14 12.77 -15.58
CA THR A 326 8.58 11.39 -15.27
C THR A 326 9.78 10.94 -16.12
N PHE A 327 9.84 11.34 -17.40
CA PHE A 327 11.03 11.14 -18.24
C PHE A 327 12.27 11.82 -17.64
N ALA A 328 12.14 13.08 -17.20
CA ALA A 328 13.24 13.84 -16.64
C ALA A 328 13.71 13.30 -15.27
N ALA A 329 12.78 12.88 -14.42
CA ALA A 329 13.09 12.20 -13.16
C ALA A 329 13.88 10.92 -13.42
N ASN A 330 13.38 10.03 -14.29
CA ASN A 330 14.06 8.79 -14.65
C ASN A 330 15.43 8.99 -15.31
N LEU A 331 15.65 10.11 -16.00
CA LEU A 331 16.94 10.48 -16.59
C LEU A 331 17.97 10.85 -15.52
N VAL A 332 17.58 11.68 -14.55
CA VAL A 332 18.43 12.14 -13.43
C VAL A 332 18.70 11.02 -12.42
N SER A 333 17.69 10.21 -12.12
CA SER A 333 17.79 9.10 -11.16
C SER A 333 16.92 7.93 -11.66
N TYR A 334 17.55 6.80 -12.02
CA TYR A 334 16.85 5.66 -12.61
C TYR A 334 15.61 5.27 -11.80
N ARG A 335 14.45 5.27 -12.47
CA ARG A 335 13.12 4.95 -11.94
C ARG A 335 12.52 5.87 -10.88
N SER A 336 13.16 6.97 -10.48
CA SER A 336 12.56 7.89 -9.48
C SER A 336 11.33 8.65 -10.00
N GLY A 337 10.96 8.50 -11.27
CA GLY A 337 9.70 9.01 -11.82
C GLY A 337 8.47 8.15 -11.49
N GLY A 338 8.64 6.97 -10.88
CA GLY A 338 7.55 6.08 -10.47
C GLY A 338 6.75 5.48 -11.65
N ASP A 339 5.58 4.94 -11.33
CA ASP A 339 4.50 4.66 -12.28
C ASP A 339 3.13 4.83 -11.60
N TRP A 340 2.03 4.55 -12.30
CA TRP A 340 0.68 4.80 -11.77
C TRP A 340 0.40 4.06 -10.44
N SER A 341 1.16 3.01 -10.12
CA SER A 341 0.96 2.14 -8.95
C SER A 341 1.97 2.32 -7.80
N THR A 342 2.96 3.21 -7.93
CA THR A 342 3.94 3.46 -6.87
C THR A 342 3.36 4.34 -5.75
N THR A 343 3.52 3.94 -4.48
CA THR A 343 2.90 4.58 -3.31
C THR A 343 3.61 4.23 -1.99
N TYR A 344 3.58 5.17 -1.04
CA TYR A 344 4.08 5.03 0.33
C TYR A 344 3.22 4.10 1.21
N ALA A 345 1.92 3.99 0.93
CA ALA A 345 0.97 3.33 1.82
C ALA A 345 0.01 2.34 1.12
N PRO A 346 0.52 1.30 0.42
CA PRO A 346 -0.32 0.27 -0.18
C PRO A 346 -0.97 -0.64 0.89
N SER A 347 -2.12 -1.23 0.56
CA SER A 347 -2.75 -2.25 1.40
C SER A 347 -3.32 -3.38 0.54
N PRO A 348 -3.13 -4.67 0.89
CA PRO A 348 -3.69 -5.80 0.14
C PRO A 348 -5.20 -6.01 0.44
N PHE A 349 -6.01 -4.96 0.41
CA PHE A 349 -7.46 -4.94 0.71
C PHE A 349 -8.26 -4.24 -0.40
N TYR A 350 -9.46 -4.75 -0.70
CA TYR A 350 -10.40 -4.08 -1.59
C TYR A 350 -11.88 -4.28 -1.20
N ILE A 351 -12.74 -3.39 -1.70
CA ILE A 351 -14.21 -3.52 -1.74
C ILE A 351 -14.68 -3.47 -3.20
N THR A 352 -15.70 -4.24 -3.59
CA THR A 352 -16.28 -4.20 -4.95
C THR A 352 -17.66 -3.55 -5.02
N SER A 353 -18.05 -3.10 -6.22
CA SER A 353 -19.43 -2.68 -6.53
C SER A 353 -20.49 -3.79 -6.45
N ARG A 354 -20.11 -5.02 -6.07
CA ARG A 354 -21.02 -6.13 -5.71
C ARG A 354 -21.06 -6.42 -4.21
N MET A 355 -20.47 -5.56 -3.38
CA MET A 355 -20.31 -5.76 -1.95
C MET A 355 -19.61 -7.09 -1.64
N LYS A 356 -18.58 -7.43 -2.41
CA LYS A 356 -17.58 -8.44 -2.05
C LYS A 356 -16.35 -7.72 -1.52
N SER A 357 -15.62 -8.32 -0.58
CA SER A 357 -14.36 -7.79 -0.09
C SER A 357 -13.45 -8.91 0.41
N LEU A 358 -12.15 -8.74 0.19
CA LEU A 358 -11.09 -9.65 0.63
C LEU A 358 -9.84 -8.85 0.98
N TYR A 359 -9.06 -9.34 1.94
CA TYR A 359 -7.68 -8.90 2.13
C TYR A 359 -6.72 -10.04 2.48
N LEU A 360 -5.42 -9.81 2.30
CA LEU A 360 -4.34 -10.69 2.76
C LEU A 360 -3.84 -10.25 4.13
N GLU A 361 -3.58 -11.18 5.04
CA GLU A 361 -3.07 -10.86 6.38
C GLU A 361 -1.53 -10.72 6.41
N GLY A 362 -0.81 -11.48 5.57
CA GLY A 362 0.67 -11.47 5.49
C GLY A 362 1.28 -10.29 4.74
N TYR A 363 2.60 -10.12 4.88
CA TYR A 363 3.38 -9.00 4.34
C TYR A 363 4.11 -9.31 3.01
N ASN A 364 3.94 -10.51 2.45
CA ASN A 364 4.58 -10.92 1.21
C ASN A 364 4.26 -9.96 0.06
N TYR A 365 5.25 -9.71 -0.81
CA TYR A 365 4.98 -9.04 -2.09
C TYR A 365 3.88 -9.78 -2.84
N SER A 366 2.81 -9.07 -3.16
CA SER A 366 1.63 -9.62 -3.80
C SER A 366 1.14 -8.73 -4.92
N VAL A 367 0.39 -9.31 -5.85
CA VAL A 367 -0.15 -8.59 -6.99
C VAL A 367 -1.57 -9.07 -7.31
N PHE A 368 -2.50 -8.12 -7.36
CA PHE A 368 -3.88 -8.37 -7.74
C PHE A 368 -4.04 -8.11 -9.24
N ASP A 369 -4.09 -9.18 -10.04
CA ASP A 369 -4.39 -9.11 -11.47
C ASP A 369 -5.91 -9.07 -11.69
N LEU A 370 -6.39 -7.86 -11.94
CA LEU A 370 -7.79 -7.53 -12.25
C LEU A 370 -7.99 -7.30 -13.75
N THR A 371 -7.03 -7.71 -14.61
CA THR A 371 -7.04 -7.43 -16.06
C THR A 371 -8.08 -8.23 -16.84
N LYS A 372 -8.74 -9.21 -16.20
CA LYS A 372 -9.74 -10.08 -16.83
C LYS A 372 -11.15 -9.65 -16.47
N VAL A 373 -12.06 -9.86 -17.41
CA VAL A 373 -13.45 -9.41 -17.29
C VAL A 373 -14.25 -10.30 -16.33
N ASP A 374 -14.04 -11.61 -16.37
CA ASP A 374 -14.85 -12.66 -15.72
C ASP A 374 -14.23 -13.24 -14.43
N ARG A 375 -13.04 -12.76 -14.06
CA ARG A 375 -12.17 -13.36 -13.04
C ARG A 375 -11.13 -12.37 -12.53
N ILE A 376 -10.54 -12.69 -11.38
CA ILE A 376 -9.30 -12.05 -10.90
C ILE A 376 -8.31 -13.11 -10.38
N GLN A 377 -7.02 -12.78 -10.36
CA GLN A 377 -5.95 -13.65 -9.88
C GLN A 377 -5.03 -12.88 -8.92
N ILE A 378 -4.93 -13.36 -7.68
CA ILE A 378 -3.96 -12.86 -6.69
C ILE A 378 -2.70 -13.72 -6.81
N GLU A 379 -1.59 -13.08 -7.14
CA GLU A 379 -0.23 -13.64 -7.11
C GLU A 379 0.45 -13.25 -5.79
N ILE A 380 1.08 -14.20 -5.10
CA ILE A 380 1.74 -13.98 -3.80
C ILE A 380 3.13 -14.62 -3.85
N HIS A 381 4.17 -13.85 -3.49
CA HIS A 381 5.56 -14.33 -3.49
C HIS A 381 5.87 -14.99 -2.14
N GLY A 382 5.69 -16.31 -2.11
CA GLY A 382 5.80 -17.17 -0.94
C GLY A 382 5.40 -18.62 -1.28
N ASN A 383 5.38 -19.50 -0.28
CA ASN A 383 4.93 -20.89 -0.38
C ASN A 383 3.53 -21.13 0.24
N CYS A 384 2.94 -20.10 0.85
CA CYS A 384 1.61 -20.09 1.46
C CYS A 384 0.83 -18.82 1.10
N ALA A 385 -0.43 -18.72 1.53
CA ALA A 385 -1.21 -17.49 1.50
C ALA A 385 -2.26 -17.46 2.62
N GLN A 386 -2.45 -16.31 3.27
CA GLN A 386 -3.41 -16.12 4.35
C GLN A 386 -4.18 -14.81 4.16
N GLY A 387 -5.46 -14.79 4.51
CA GLY A 387 -6.29 -13.60 4.42
C GLY A 387 -7.72 -13.82 4.93
N ARG A 388 -8.60 -12.84 4.70
CA ARG A 388 -10.03 -12.94 5.04
C ARG A 388 -10.94 -12.53 3.90
N ILE A 389 -12.12 -13.15 3.86
CA ILE A 389 -13.28 -12.76 3.05
C ILE A 389 -14.29 -12.09 3.99
N LEU A 390 -14.78 -10.91 3.62
CA LEU A 390 -15.74 -10.13 4.41
C LEU A 390 -17.15 -10.19 3.82
N ASN A 391 -18.16 -10.26 4.69
CA ASN A 391 -19.57 -10.23 4.36
C ASN A 391 -20.24 -9.03 5.03
N GLY A 392 -20.75 -8.11 4.21
CA GLY A 392 -21.50 -6.92 4.63
C GLY A 392 -22.36 -6.41 3.48
N ASN A 393 -23.34 -5.55 3.75
CA ASN A 393 -24.39 -5.15 2.81
C ASN A 393 -24.15 -3.78 2.18
N SER A 394 -23.13 -3.05 2.64
CA SER A 394 -22.70 -1.74 2.13
C SER A 394 -21.18 -1.59 2.19
N PRO A 395 -20.57 -0.63 1.48
CA PRO A 395 -19.12 -0.38 1.60
C PRO A 395 -18.73 0.09 3.00
N VAL A 396 -19.61 0.86 3.65
CA VAL A 396 -19.47 1.32 5.05
C VAL A 396 -19.37 0.13 6.00
N GLU A 397 -20.26 -0.87 5.90
CA GLU A 397 -20.22 -2.07 6.74
C GLU A 397 -18.95 -2.89 6.49
N LEU A 398 -18.51 -3.03 5.23
CA LEU A 398 -17.29 -3.76 4.88
C LEU A 398 -16.01 -3.06 5.39
N LEU A 399 -15.96 -1.73 5.34
CA LEU A 399 -14.87 -0.92 5.88
C LEU A 399 -14.84 -0.94 7.42
N GLU A 400 -16.01 -0.89 8.05
CA GLU A 400 -16.16 -1.00 9.50
C GLU A 400 -15.65 -2.37 10.00
N LEU A 401 -16.03 -3.48 9.34
CA LEU A 401 -15.53 -4.84 9.64
C LEU A 401 -14.01 -5.01 9.39
N TYR A 402 -13.48 -4.39 8.34
CA TYR A 402 -12.06 -4.42 8.04
C TYR A 402 -11.26 -3.71 9.15
N THR A 403 -11.64 -2.46 9.47
CA THR A 403 -10.97 -1.64 10.49
C THR A 403 -11.15 -2.17 11.91
N GLU A 404 -12.25 -2.86 12.22
CA GLU A 404 -12.43 -3.63 13.46
C GLU A 404 -11.27 -4.63 13.67
N THR A 405 -10.76 -5.20 12.56
CA THR A 405 -9.78 -6.27 12.59
C THR A 405 -8.34 -5.77 12.52
N ILE A 406 -8.06 -4.79 11.65
CA ILE A 406 -6.71 -4.24 11.51
C ILE A 406 -6.36 -3.25 12.65
N GLY A 407 -7.38 -2.64 13.26
CA GLY A 407 -7.26 -1.52 14.20
C GLY A 407 -7.77 -0.20 13.60
N ARG A 408 -8.20 0.70 14.48
CA ARG A 408 -8.69 2.06 14.16
C ARG A 408 -7.76 3.10 14.80
N PRO A 409 -7.60 4.29 14.18
CA PRO A 409 -6.73 5.32 14.75
C PRO A 409 -7.32 5.89 16.04
N PRO A 410 -6.48 6.39 16.97
CA PRO A 410 -6.95 7.08 18.17
C PRO A 410 -7.66 8.39 17.81
N ILE A 411 -8.54 8.87 18.71
CA ILE A 411 -9.11 10.22 18.59
C ILE A 411 -7.97 11.24 18.60
N LEU A 412 -7.89 12.08 17.56
CA LEU A 412 -6.93 13.18 17.49
C LEU A 412 -7.22 14.22 18.61
N PRO A 413 -6.18 14.75 19.28
CA PRO A 413 -6.32 15.90 20.20
C PRO A 413 -7.01 17.09 19.54
N ASN A 414 -7.76 17.89 20.29
CA ASN A 414 -8.55 18.94 19.65
C ASN A 414 -7.65 20.04 19.04
N TRP A 415 -6.51 20.38 19.67
CA TRP A 415 -5.60 21.42 19.16
C TRP A 415 -5.23 21.20 17.68
N ILE A 416 -4.71 20.03 17.29
CA ILE A 416 -4.23 19.78 15.91
C ILE A 416 -5.34 19.97 14.87
N ILE A 417 -6.59 19.65 15.22
CA ILE A 417 -7.78 19.78 14.37
C ILE A 417 -8.52 21.13 14.54
N SER A 418 -7.99 22.09 15.33
CA SER A 418 -8.69 23.35 15.66
C SER A 418 -8.39 24.54 14.75
N GLY A 419 -7.23 24.55 14.10
CA GLY A 419 -6.73 25.67 13.31
C GLY A 419 -5.72 25.24 12.25
N ALA A 420 -5.03 26.22 11.68
CA ALA A 420 -3.97 26.03 10.70
C ALA A 420 -2.67 25.53 11.36
N VAL A 421 -2.02 24.55 10.72
CA VAL A 421 -0.68 24.10 11.08
C VAL A 421 0.31 24.74 10.11
N VAL A 422 1.03 25.75 10.59
CA VAL A 422 1.91 26.60 9.79
C VAL A 422 3.27 25.91 9.61
N GLY A 423 3.45 25.23 8.47
CA GLY A 423 4.74 24.66 8.06
C GLY A 423 5.67 25.72 7.47
N MET A 424 6.81 25.96 8.12
CA MET A 424 7.82 26.92 7.65
C MET A 424 9.24 26.64 8.16
N GLN A 425 10.23 27.31 7.57
CA GLN A 425 11.66 27.26 7.90
C GLN A 425 12.22 28.69 8.14
N GLY A 426 13.54 28.83 8.35
CA GLY A 426 14.23 30.13 8.41
C GLY A 426 14.46 30.74 9.80
N GLY A 427 14.31 29.95 10.86
CA GLY A 427 14.74 30.33 12.22
C GLY A 427 13.79 31.28 12.96
N THR A 428 14.07 31.48 14.25
CA THR A 428 13.21 32.22 15.20
C THR A 428 12.70 33.56 14.65
N LYS A 429 13.58 34.35 14.03
CA LYS A 429 13.22 35.68 13.49
C LYS A 429 12.22 35.61 12.32
N ALA A 430 12.35 34.64 11.41
CA ALA A 430 11.40 34.47 10.32
C ALA A 430 10.03 34.03 10.87
N VAL A 431 10.04 33.14 11.86
CA VAL A 431 8.85 32.63 12.54
C VAL A 431 8.05 33.75 13.21
N HIS A 432 8.66 34.62 14.03
CA HIS A 432 7.96 35.77 14.59
C HIS A 432 7.42 36.72 13.49
N THR A 433 8.23 37.01 12.46
CA THR A 433 7.81 37.91 11.36
C THR A 433 6.54 37.43 10.65
N VAL A 434 6.42 36.11 10.42
CA VAL A 434 5.23 35.50 9.81
C VAL A 434 4.08 35.41 10.82
N TRP A 435 4.36 35.16 12.10
CA TRP A 435 3.36 35.15 13.17
C TRP A 435 2.69 36.53 13.35
N ASP A 436 3.48 37.61 13.39
CA ASP A 436 2.98 38.99 13.47
C ASP A 436 2.01 39.32 12.31
N GLN A 437 2.32 38.85 11.10
CA GLN A 437 1.45 38.99 9.93
C GLN A 437 0.15 38.18 10.09
N LEU A 438 0.25 36.94 10.57
CA LEU A 438 -0.92 36.08 10.78
C LEU A 438 -1.83 36.58 11.92
N GLN A 439 -1.28 37.25 12.94
CA GLN A 439 -2.06 37.94 13.96
C GLN A 439 -2.88 39.10 13.37
N GLN A 440 -2.27 39.92 12.49
CA GLN A 440 -2.96 41.05 11.83
C GLN A 440 -4.17 40.61 10.99
N TYR A 441 -4.11 39.41 10.39
CA TYR A 441 -5.23 38.82 9.64
C TYR A 441 -6.20 37.98 10.50
N ASP A 442 -6.02 37.92 11.83
CA ASP A 442 -6.82 37.12 12.77
C ASP A 442 -6.86 35.64 12.35
N VAL A 443 -5.71 35.08 11.96
CA VAL A 443 -5.65 33.69 11.46
C VAL A 443 -5.78 32.71 12.63
N PRO A 444 -6.73 31.75 12.59
CA PRO A 444 -6.80 30.70 13.60
C PRO A 444 -5.68 29.67 13.37
N ILE A 445 -4.56 29.87 14.05
CA ILE A 445 -3.43 28.93 14.11
C ILE A 445 -3.72 27.89 15.21
N SER A 446 -3.30 26.63 15.01
CA SER A 446 -3.21 25.62 16.07
C SER A 446 -1.76 25.26 16.42
N ALA A 447 -0.88 25.27 15.43
CA ALA A 447 0.55 25.00 15.64
C ALA A 447 1.43 25.65 14.57
N PHE A 448 2.69 25.89 14.91
CA PHE A 448 3.77 26.00 13.93
C PHE A 448 4.45 24.64 13.78
N TRP A 449 4.46 24.11 12.56
CA TRP A 449 5.33 23.00 12.19
C TRP A 449 6.65 23.56 11.69
N LEU A 450 7.59 23.69 12.61
CA LEU A 450 8.94 24.11 12.32
C LEU A 450 9.70 22.84 11.93
N GLN A 451 9.82 22.58 10.62
CA GLN A 451 10.59 21.43 10.13
C GLN A 451 12.03 21.63 10.59
N MET A 452 12.40 20.91 11.65
CA MET A 452 13.43 21.39 12.57
C MET A 452 14.78 21.40 11.85
N ILE A 453 15.25 22.61 11.58
CA ILE A 453 16.56 22.81 10.98
C ILE A 453 17.59 22.35 11.99
N ILE A 454 18.25 21.25 11.65
CA ILE A 454 19.68 21.11 11.89
C ILE A 454 20.38 21.55 10.61
N LEU A 455 21.12 22.66 10.69
CA LEU A 455 22.06 23.11 9.67
C LEU A 455 21.51 23.24 8.24
N GLN A 456 20.55 24.15 8.04
CA GLN A 456 20.32 24.77 6.71
C GLN A 456 21.20 26.01 6.54
N ASP A 457 21.21 26.93 7.52
CA ASP A 457 21.99 28.16 7.47
C ASP A 457 22.82 28.40 8.75
N TRP A 458 24.12 28.10 8.69
CA TRP A 458 25.16 28.88 9.41
C TRP A 458 26.55 28.82 8.76
N VAL A 459 27.00 27.65 8.26
CA VAL A 459 28.37 27.49 7.71
C VAL A 459 28.47 26.91 6.29
N GLY A 460 27.37 26.48 5.69
CA GLY A 460 27.34 26.10 4.28
C GLY A 460 26.11 25.30 3.91
N LYS A 461 25.41 25.73 2.87
CA LYS A 461 24.41 24.89 2.20
C LYS A 461 25.10 23.63 1.67
N ARG A 462 24.55 22.44 1.96
CA ARG A 462 24.84 21.27 1.12
C ARG A 462 23.97 21.36 -0.12
N GLU A 463 24.34 22.23 -1.08
CA GLU A 463 23.59 22.40 -2.34
C GLU A 463 23.66 21.09 -3.14
N THR A 464 22.60 20.29 -3.03
CA THR A 464 22.39 19.12 -3.88
C THR A 464 21.77 19.58 -5.20
N VAL A 465 21.92 18.79 -6.27
CA VAL A 465 21.29 19.07 -7.57
C VAL A 465 19.75 19.18 -7.47
N ILE A 466 19.15 18.62 -6.42
CA ILE A 466 17.70 18.53 -6.21
C ILE A 466 17.18 19.66 -5.28
N GLY A 467 17.99 20.17 -4.37
CA GLY A 467 17.61 21.25 -3.43
C GLY A 467 18.41 21.23 -2.12
N SER A 468 17.94 22.00 -1.13
CA SER A 468 18.43 21.93 0.25
C SER A 468 17.92 20.65 0.92
N GLN A 469 18.75 19.99 1.74
CA GLN A 469 18.38 18.76 2.44
C GLN A 469 18.74 18.83 3.94
N LEU A 470 18.03 18.05 4.75
CA LEU A 470 18.17 18.00 6.21
C LEU A 470 19.38 17.14 6.62
N TRP A 471 20.04 17.52 7.72
CA TRP A 471 20.98 16.63 8.42
C TRP A 471 20.22 15.74 9.40
N TRP A 472 20.26 14.41 9.20
CA TRP A 472 19.54 13.45 10.05
C TRP A 472 20.36 13.09 11.31
N ASN A 473 20.42 14.08 12.20
CA ASN A 473 20.62 13.96 13.64
C ASN A 473 19.34 14.53 14.30
N TRP A 474 19.08 14.31 15.59
CA TRP A 474 17.82 14.71 16.24
C TRP A 474 18.07 15.55 17.51
N GLU A 475 18.76 16.68 17.36
CA GLU A 475 19.13 17.66 18.39
C GLU A 475 18.83 19.09 17.91
N VAL A 476 18.38 20.00 18.77
CA VAL A 476 18.00 21.38 18.36
C VAL A 476 19.23 22.19 17.91
N ASP A 477 19.10 22.94 16.81
CA ASP A 477 20.10 23.91 16.35
C ASP A 477 19.90 25.27 17.04
N GLU A 478 20.50 25.44 18.22
CA GLU A 478 20.39 26.68 19.01
C GLU A 478 21.05 27.90 18.33
N CYS A 479 21.83 27.72 17.26
CA CYS A 479 22.34 28.83 16.45
C CYS A 479 21.29 29.35 15.47
N HIS A 480 20.55 28.46 14.82
CA HIS A 480 19.51 28.82 13.84
C HIS A 480 18.16 29.15 14.53
N TYR A 481 17.82 28.44 15.60
CA TYR A 481 16.68 28.70 16.47
C TYR A 481 17.13 29.24 17.85
N ALA A 482 17.90 30.34 17.83
CA ALA A 482 18.24 31.07 19.04
C ALA A 482 16.96 31.48 19.81
N GLY A 483 16.94 31.25 21.13
CA GLY A 483 15.74 31.48 21.96
C GLY A 483 14.64 30.41 21.78
N TRP A 484 15.00 29.15 21.54
CA TRP A 484 14.03 28.07 21.27
C TRP A 484 12.99 27.87 22.37
N ARG A 485 13.37 28.01 23.64
CA ARG A 485 12.44 27.85 24.79
C ARG A 485 11.50 29.03 24.89
N GLU A 486 12.04 30.23 24.75
CA GLU A 486 11.33 31.49 24.71
C GLU A 486 10.28 31.50 23.59
N LEU A 487 10.65 31.05 22.38
CA LEU A 487 9.74 30.88 21.24
C LEU A 487 8.59 29.87 21.54
N ILE A 488 8.90 28.75 22.20
CA ILE A 488 7.90 27.76 22.60
C ILE A 488 6.95 28.30 23.68
N ASP A 489 7.47 29.04 24.65
CA ASP A 489 6.69 29.61 25.75
C ASP A 489 5.82 30.80 25.28
N ASP A 490 6.33 31.64 24.38
CA ASP A 490 5.58 32.68 23.66
C ASP A 490 4.39 32.08 22.89
N PHE A 491 4.61 30.98 22.17
CA PHE A 491 3.53 30.27 21.47
C PHE A 491 2.54 29.61 22.44
N ARG A 492 3.02 28.97 23.51
CA ARG A 492 2.15 28.34 24.51
C ARG A 492 1.25 29.37 25.21
N ALA A 493 1.75 30.58 25.46
CA ALA A 493 0.96 31.68 26.00
C ALA A 493 -0.21 32.12 25.10
N HIS A 494 -0.19 31.74 23.81
CA HIS A 494 -1.23 32.01 22.82
C HIS A 494 -2.00 30.75 22.38
N ASP A 495 -1.93 29.65 23.14
CA ASP A 495 -2.55 28.34 22.83
C ASP A 495 -1.99 27.65 21.55
N ILE A 496 -0.87 28.13 21.03
CA ILE A 496 -0.21 27.62 19.82
C ILE A 496 0.82 26.54 20.19
N ARG A 497 0.78 25.39 19.51
CA ARG A 497 1.74 24.29 19.72
C ARG A 497 2.93 24.40 18.75
N VAL A 498 4.06 23.79 19.11
CA VAL A 498 5.21 23.59 18.20
C VAL A 498 5.32 22.12 17.81
N MET A 499 5.48 21.88 16.51
CA MET A 499 5.73 20.56 15.93
C MET A 499 7.05 20.55 15.15
N THR A 500 7.72 19.39 15.11
CA THR A 500 9.03 19.22 14.46
C THR A 500 9.06 18.03 13.48
N TYR A 501 10.19 17.35 13.33
CA TYR A 501 10.44 16.32 12.31
C TYR A 501 11.43 15.29 12.86
N CYS A 502 11.20 14.01 12.60
CA CYS A 502 12.19 12.93 12.75
C CYS A 502 11.91 11.80 11.75
N ASN A 503 12.91 10.95 11.49
CA ASN A 503 12.76 9.75 10.67
C ASN A 503 13.64 8.61 11.23
N PRO A 504 13.53 7.37 10.73
CA PRO A 504 14.22 6.20 11.29
C PRO A 504 15.62 5.96 10.70
N CYS A 505 16.19 6.96 10.03
CA CYS A 505 17.51 6.92 9.40
C CYS A 505 18.45 7.96 10.01
N LEU A 506 19.75 7.70 9.94
CA LEU A 506 20.81 8.50 10.57
C LEU A 506 21.95 8.74 9.58
N VAL A 507 22.52 9.94 9.61
CA VAL A 507 23.64 10.36 8.74
C VAL A 507 24.96 10.33 9.54
N PRO A 508 26.08 9.81 8.98
CA PRO A 508 27.40 9.95 9.59
C PRO A 508 27.77 11.42 9.80
N THR A 509 27.97 11.84 11.05
CA THR A 509 28.10 13.27 11.39
C THR A 509 29.55 13.78 11.44
N ASP A 510 30.50 13.09 10.79
CA ASP A 510 31.93 13.44 10.83
C ASP A 510 32.24 14.83 10.25
N GLU A 511 31.43 15.29 9.29
CA GLU A 511 31.53 16.62 8.67
C GLU A 511 30.79 17.72 9.47
N LYS A 512 30.10 17.39 10.58
CA LYS A 512 29.28 18.35 11.35
C LYS A 512 30.15 19.12 12.36
N PRO A 513 30.33 20.47 12.23
CA PRO A 513 31.21 21.23 13.11
C PRO A 513 30.64 21.45 14.53
N ASN A 514 29.32 21.54 14.66
CA ASN A 514 28.62 21.81 15.93
C ASN A 514 27.77 20.58 16.36
N LYS A 515 28.38 19.40 16.54
CA LYS A 515 27.66 18.21 17.04
C LYS A 515 27.77 18.08 18.57
N HIS A 516 26.64 17.96 19.26
CA HIS A 516 26.60 17.67 20.70
C HIS A 516 26.46 16.15 20.93
N LYS A 517 25.64 15.47 20.13
CA LYS A 517 25.55 14.01 20.06
C LYS A 517 25.84 13.50 18.65
N ASP A 518 26.35 12.27 18.55
CA ASP A 518 26.58 11.57 17.29
C ASP A 518 25.71 10.30 17.26
N LEU A 519 24.44 10.48 16.89
CA LEU A 519 23.45 9.41 17.00
C LEU A 519 23.75 8.23 16.07
N PHE A 520 24.42 8.48 14.93
CA PHE A 520 24.86 7.43 14.02
C PHE A 520 25.92 6.53 14.67
N GLU A 521 26.99 7.11 15.23
CA GLU A 521 28.01 6.32 15.93
C GLU A 521 27.49 5.68 17.23
N GLU A 522 26.50 6.27 17.91
CA GLU A 522 25.84 5.63 19.05
C GLU A 522 25.03 4.40 18.63
N ALA A 523 24.16 4.52 17.62
CA ALA A 523 23.37 3.41 17.09
C ALA A 523 24.24 2.27 16.55
N LYS A 524 25.35 2.62 15.88
CA LYS A 524 26.37 1.69 15.40
C LYS A 524 27.11 0.97 16.54
N ARG A 525 27.44 1.64 17.65
CA ARG A 525 28.03 1.01 18.86
C ARG A 525 27.04 0.12 19.62
N LEU A 526 25.75 0.45 19.57
CA LEU A 526 24.68 -0.36 20.18
C LEU A 526 24.26 -1.57 19.33
N ASP A 527 24.76 -1.64 18.09
CA ASP A 527 24.48 -2.67 17.08
C ASP A 527 23.01 -2.70 16.62
N ILE A 528 22.37 -1.52 16.54
CA ILE A 528 20.93 -1.35 16.23
C ILE A 528 20.64 -0.80 14.82
N LEU A 529 21.62 -0.86 13.91
CA LEU A 529 21.47 -0.47 12.51
C LEU A 529 21.31 -1.71 11.62
N VAL A 530 20.49 -1.59 10.57
CA VAL A 530 20.29 -2.61 9.53
C VAL A 530 21.64 -3.01 8.91
N LYS A 531 21.82 -4.29 8.59
CA LYS A 531 23.12 -4.84 8.16
C LYS A 531 23.14 -5.32 6.71
N ASP A 532 24.32 -5.26 6.10
CA ASP A 532 24.62 -5.90 4.84
C ASP A 532 24.95 -7.39 5.01
N LYS A 533 25.09 -8.11 3.90
CA LYS A 533 25.46 -9.52 3.85
C LYS A 533 26.84 -9.86 4.45
N ALA A 534 27.70 -8.86 4.69
CA ALA A 534 28.99 -9.01 5.36
C ALA A 534 28.91 -8.69 6.87
N GLY A 535 27.71 -8.43 7.41
CA GLY A 535 27.48 -8.10 8.83
C GLY A 535 27.86 -6.67 9.20
N ARG A 536 28.08 -5.79 8.23
CA ARG A 536 28.42 -4.36 8.42
C ARG A 536 27.14 -3.52 8.34
N THR A 537 27.17 -2.29 8.84
CA THR A 537 26.07 -1.32 8.66
C THR A 537 25.72 -1.17 7.18
N TYR A 538 24.44 -1.36 6.84
CA TYR A 538 23.91 -1.12 5.50
C TYR A 538 23.81 0.40 5.29
N MET A 539 24.68 0.93 4.42
CA MET A 539 24.63 2.34 4.01
C MET A 539 23.74 2.45 2.77
N ILE A 540 22.53 2.99 2.96
CA ILE A 540 21.51 3.13 1.92
C ILE A 540 21.75 4.44 1.17
N PRO A 541 21.98 4.44 -0.17
CA PRO A 541 22.19 5.68 -0.91
C PRO A 541 20.91 6.49 -1.07
N ASN A 542 20.76 7.58 -0.31
CA ASN A 542 19.72 8.56 -0.54
C ASN A 542 20.09 9.45 -1.76
N THR A 543 19.25 10.44 -2.05
CA THR A 543 19.35 11.37 -3.18
C THR A 543 20.67 12.14 -3.27
N ALA A 544 21.34 12.44 -2.14
CA ALA A 544 22.64 13.12 -2.13
C ALA A 544 23.70 12.59 -1.13
N PHE A 545 23.35 11.67 -0.23
CA PHE A 545 24.25 11.10 0.78
C PHE A 545 23.78 9.70 1.19
N ASP A 546 24.67 8.89 1.78
CA ASP A 546 24.34 7.54 2.25
C ASP A 546 23.92 7.57 3.74
N VAL A 547 22.95 6.73 4.13
CA VAL A 547 22.35 6.73 5.48
C VAL A 547 22.35 5.34 6.12
N GLY A 548 22.47 5.27 7.44
CA GLY A 548 22.20 4.06 8.22
C GLY A 548 20.74 4.04 8.69
N MET A 549 20.04 2.94 8.47
CA MET A 549 18.64 2.76 8.88
C MET A 549 18.55 1.97 10.19
N LEU A 550 17.63 2.34 11.08
CA LEU A 550 17.43 1.65 12.36
C LEU A 550 16.74 0.30 12.17
N ASP A 551 17.25 -0.75 12.82
CA ASP A 551 16.62 -2.06 12.84
C ASP A 551 15.62 -2.18 13.99
N PHE A 552 14.35 -1.83 13.73
CA PHE A 552 13.27 -1.99 14.72
C PHE A 552 12.87 -3.46 15.01
N THR A 553 13.52 -4.45 14.37
CA THR A 553 13.44 -5.86 14.83
C THR A 553 14.39 -6.12 16.01
N HIS A 554 15.42 -5.29 16.19
CA HIS A 554 16.34 -5.37 17.32
C HIS A 554 15.72 -4.78 18.60
N PRO A 555 15.63 -5.52 19.73
CA PRO A 555 14.84 -5.13 20.90
C PRO A 555 15.29 -3.84 21.60
N LYS A 556 16.55 -3.42 21.44
CA LYS A 556 17.03 -2.13 21.97
C LYS A 556 16.67 -0.93 21.08
N ALA A 557 16.38 -1.10 19.79
CA ALA A 557 16.28 0.01 18.84
C ALA A 557 15.10 0.94 19.18
N SER A 558 13.93 0.35 19.44
CA SER A 558 12.74 1.07 19.89
C SER A 558 13.00 1.85 21.17
N SER A 559 13.48 1.19 22.23
CA SER A 559 13.74 1.82 23.54
C SER A 559 14.91 2.82 23.53
N TRP A 560 15.76 2.79 22.50
CA TRP A 560 16.75 3.83 22.24
C TRP A 560 16.09 5.05 21.58
N PHE A 561 15.34 4.84 20.50
CA PHE A 561 14.69 5.93 19.77
C PHE A 561 13.63 6.67 20.61
N LYS A 562 12.90 5.97 21.48
CA LYS A 562 11.95 6.60 22.42
C LYS A 562 12.61 7.62 23.36
N LYS A 563 13.91 7.50 23.66
CA LYS A 563 14.64 8.51 24.46
C LYS A 563 14.85 9.82 23.67
N ILE A 564 15.09 9.70 22.37
CA ILE A 564 15.21 10.87 21.48
C ILE A 564 13.86 11.60 21.42
N LEU A 565 12.75 10.85 21.26
CA LEU A 565 11.40 11.43 21.33
C LEU A 565 11.10 12.06 22.71
N HIS A 566 11.57 11.47 23.81
CA HIS A 566 11.46 12.05 25.15
C HIS A 566 12.21 13.39 25.25
N GLU A 567 13.48 13.44 24.82
CA GLU A 567 14.28 14.66 24.79
C GLU A 567 13.64 15.75 23.90
N MET A 568 13.04 15.39 22.76
CA MET A 568 12.28 16.32 21.93
C MET A 568 11.08 16.90 22.69
N VAL A 569 10.23 16.05 23.29
CA VAL A 569 9.01 16.50 23.99
C VAL A 569 9.32 17.32 25.26
N ASP A 570 10.42 17.01 25.95
CA ASP A 570 10.91 17.78 27.11
C ASP A 570 11.28 19.22 26.76
N THR A 571 11.69 19.52 25.51
CA THR A 571 11.88 20.92 25.07
C THR A 571 10.56 21.70 24.93
N GLY A 572 9.41 21.02 25.01
CA GLY A 572 8.08 21.62 24.90
C GLY A 572 7.35 21.33 23.59
N ILE A 573 7.94 20.52 22.69
CA ILE A 573 7.33 20.05 21.44
C ILE A 573 6.06 19.23 21.74
N ARG A 574 5.05 19.33 20.88
CA ARG A 574 3.78 18.57 20.97
C ARG A 574 3.44 17.72 19.76
N GLY A 575 4.27 17.74 18.72
CA GLY A 575 4.12 16.80 17.63
C GLY A 575 5.27 16.80 16.63
N TRP A 576 5.22 15.88 15.68
CA TRP A 576 6.27 15.77 14.66
C TRP A 576 5.77 15.08 13.38
N MET A 577 6.40 15.40 12.25
CA MET A 577 6.40 14.50 11.10
C MET A 577 7.30 13.30 11.47
N ALA A 578 6.76 12.09 11.46
CA ALA A 578 7.49 10.83 11.59
C ALA A 578 7.65 10.25 10.18
N ASP A 579 8.65 10.76 9.47
CA ASP A 579 8.81 10.59 8.02
C ASP A 579 9.48 9.25 7.65
N PHE A 580 9.49 8.92 6.36
CA PHE A 580 10.00 7.68 5.79
C PHE A 580 9.35 6.40 6.36
N GLY A 581 9.85 5.25 5.89
CA GLY A 581 9.41 3.90 6.27
C GLY A 581 9.48 2.94 5.07
N GLU A 582 9.37 3.48 3.86
CA GLU A 582 9.45 2.80 2.56
C GLU A 582 10.86 2.36 2.12
N GLY A 583 11.90 2.81 2.83
CA GLY A 583 13.30 2.68 2.39
C GLY A 583 14.03 1.39 2.75
N LEU A 584 13.38 0.39 3.37
CA LEU A 584 14.11 -0.80 3.84
C LEU A 584 14.60 -1.65 2.65
N PRO A 585 15.91 -1.99 2.53
CA PRO A 585 16.43 -2.74 1.38
C PRO A 585 15.93 -4.18 1.33
N LEU A 586 15.67 -4.69 0.12
CA LEU A 586 15.13 -6.05 -0.07
C LEU A 586 16.16 -7.18 0.14
N ASP A 587 17.43 -6.84 0.38
CA ASP A 587 18.51 -7.76 0.79
C ASP A 587 19.15 -7.40 2.15
N ALA A 588 18.41 -6.63 2.97
CA ALA A 588 18.78 -6.33 4.35
C ALA A 588 18.94 -7.59 5.21
N TYR A 589 19.91 -7.55 6.13
CA TYR A 589 20.06 -8.50 7.23
C TYR A 589 19.61 -7.83 8.54
N LEU A 590 18.67 -8.48 9.23
CA LEU A 590 17.94 -7.96 10.38
C LEU A 590 18.14 -8.87 11.61
N TYR A 591 18.05 -8.31 12.80
CA TYR A 591 18.25 -9.02 14.06
C TYR A 591 17.29 -10.20 14.26
N ALA A 592 16.06 -10.12 13.75
CA ALA A 592 15.07 -11.19 13.85
C ALA A 592 15.23 -12.34 12.83
N ASP A 593 16.21 -12.27 11.91
CA ASP A 593 16.46 -13.26 10.83
C ASP A 593 15.21 -13.58 9.97
N GLU A 594 14.31 -12.59 9.82
CA GLU A 594 13.09 -12.70 9.00
C GLU A 594 13.33 -12.40 7.51
N ASP A 595 12.38 -12.78 6.66
CA ASP A 595 12.41 -12.49 5.22
C ASP A 595 12.38 -10.96 4.98
N PRO A 596 13.45 -10.36 4.41
CA PRO A 596 13.55 -8.91 4.26
C PRO A 596 12.46 -8.31 3.35
N ILE A 597 11.84 -9.10 2.46
CA ILE A 597 10.71 -8.64 1.63
C ILE A 597 9.46 -8.43 2.47
N GLN A 598 9.22 -9.31 3.44
CA GLN A 598 8.13 -9.20 4.40
C GLN A 598 8.43 -8.12 5.45
N ALA A 599 9.67 -8.06 5.93
CA ALA A 599 10.14 -6.99 6.81
C ALA A 599 9.95 -5.60 6.20
N HIS A 600 10.26 -5.45 4.91
CA HIS A 600 10.14 -4.21 4.16
C HIS A 600 8.69 -3.68 4.12
N ASN A 601 7.72 -4.52 3.73
CA ASN A 601 6.30 -4.15 3.78
C ASN A 601 5.80 -3.92 5.22
N ARG A 602 6.42 -4.56 6.23
CA ARG A 602 6.09 -4.43 7.65
C ARG A 602 6.75 -3.21 8.33
N TYR A 603 7.81 -2.65 7.77
CA TYR A 603 8.63 -1.63 8.41
C TYR A 603 7.85 -0.34 8.74
N PRO A 604 6.94 0.18 7.90
CA PRO A 604 6.10 1.32 8.27
C PRO A 604 5.22 1.06 9.49
N GLU A 605 4.77 -0.18 9.72
CA GLU A 605 4.00 -0.54 10.92
C GLU A 605 4.89 -0.57 12.17
N LEU A 606 6.14 -1.05 12.05
CA LEU A 606 7.12 -1.02 13.15
C LEU A 606 7.46 0.43 13.53
N TRP A 607 7.73 1.28 12.54
CA TRP A 607 8.05 2.70 12.74
C TRP A 607 6.86 3.46 13.35
N ALA A 608 5.64 3.26 12.84
CA ALA A 608 4.42 3.82 13.41
C ALA A 608 4.19 3.35 14.86
N LYS A 609 4.45 2.06 15.14
CA LYS A 609 4.31 1.47 16.47
C LYS A 609 5.28 2.09 17.49
N VAL A 610 6.54 2.33 17.15
CA VAL A 610 7.52 2.96 18.06
C VAL A 610 7.07 4.35 18.51
N ASN A 611 6.58 5.17 17.56
CA ASN A 611 6.01 6.48 17.86
C ASN A 611 4.73 6.38 18.69
N LYS A 612 3.84 5.43 18.37
CA LYS A 612 2.57 5.24 19.09
C LYS A 612 2.75 4.82 20.53
N GLU A 613 3.60 3.81 20.78
CA GLU A 613 3.91 3.36 22.13
C GLU A 613 4.51 4.50 22.96
N PHE A 614 5.40 5.32 22.40
CA PHE A 614 5.93 6.50 23.11
C PHE A 614 4.84 7.51 23.49
N VAL A 615 3.88 7.79 22.60
CA VAL A 615 2.75 8.68 22.93
C VAL A 615 1.86 8.10 24.04
N ASP A 616 1.61 6.79 24.04
CA ASP A 616 0.79 6.14 25.07
C ASP A 616 1.53 5.98 26.42
N GLU A 617 2.84 5.73 26.39
CA GLU A 617 3.73 5.74 27.56
C GLU A 617 3.79 7.14 28.19
N TRP A 618 4.16 8.16 27.39
CA TRP A 618 4.20 9.55 27.85
C TRP A 618 2.85 10.01 28.40
N ARG A 619 1.76 9.66 27.73
CA ARG A 619 0.41 9.97 28.22
C ARG A 619 0.14 9.31 29.57
N SER A 620 0.44 8.02 29.72
CA SER A 620 0.19 7.29 30.98
C SER A 620 0.94 7.93 32.15
N ASP A 621 2.20 8.31 31.94
CA ASP A 621 3.00 9.01 32.96
C ASP A 621 2.43 10.41 33.26
N ASN A 622 1.94 11.14 32.26
CA ASN A 622 1.44 12.52 32.42
C ASN A 622 -0.02 12.61 32.94
N ASP A 623 -0.88 11.63 32.64
CA ASP A 623 -2.25 11.52 33.18
C ASP A 623 -2.20 11.35 34.72
N THR A 624 -1.18 10.68 35.27
CA THR A 624 -0.96 10.61 36.74
C THR A 624 -0.48 11.92 37.36
N ASN A 625 0.10 12.82 36.57
CA ASN A 625 0.62 14.12 36.99
C ASN A 625 -0.36 15.28 36.74
N GLY A 626 -1.58 14.99 36.28
CA GLY A 626 -2.67 15.97 36.18
C GLY A 626 -2.51 17.05 35.10
N ARG A 627 -1.83 16.73 33.99
CA ARG A 627 -1.77 17.64 32.82
C ARG A 627 -3.09 17.69 32.04
N ASP A 628 -3.29 18.78 31.31
CA ASP A 628 -4.45 18.98 30.44
C ASP A 628 -4.41 18.03 29.22
N PRO A 629 -5.50 17.32 28.89
CA PRO A 629 -5.61 16.55 27.65
C PRO A 629 -5.32 17.31 26.36
N GLU A 630 -5.46 18.65 26.32
CA GLU A 630 -5.06 19.49 25.17
C GLU A 630 -3.52 19.57 24.99
N GLU A 631 -2.72 19.09 25.94
CA GLU A 631 -1.26 18.91 25.78
C GLU A 631 -0.88 17.54 25.18
N SER A 632 -1.85 16.74 24.72
CA SER A 632 -1.61 15.44 24.09
C SER A 632 -0.75 15.53 22.81
N LEU A 633 0.20 14.59 22.68
CA LEU A 633 1.13 14.53 21.55
C LEU A 633 0.47 14.03 20.25
N VAL A 634 0.99 14.45 19.09
CA VAL A 634 0.54 14.00 17.75
C VAL A 634 1.70 13.81 16.78
N PHE A 635 1.77 12.67 16.11
CA PHE A 635 2.68 12.47 14.98
C PHE A 635 1.94 12.13 13.68
N PHE A 636 2.55 12.41 12.54
CA PHE A 636 1.99 12.10 11.22
C PHE A 636 3.02 11.51 10.24
N MET A 637 2.58 10.62 9.34
CA MET A 637 3.46 9.78 8.51
C MET A 637 3.00 9.71 7.04
N ARG A 638 3.91 9.45 6.09
CA ARG A 638 3.56 9.04 4.71
C ARG A 638 3.52 7.52 4.55
N ALA A 639 4.50 6.81 5.09
CA ALA A 639 4.64 5.37 4.90
C ALA A 639 3.57 4.58 5.64
N GLY A 640 3.05 3.52 5.01
CA GLY A 640 2.02 2.69 5.63
C GLY A 640 1.89 1.30 5.02
N PHE A 641 1.23 0.42 5.77
CA PHE A 641 0.73 -0.86 5.29
C PHE A 641 -0.59 -1.21 5.99
N ARG A 642 -1.11 -2.42 5.78
CA ARG A 642 -2.42 -2.91 6.23
C ARG A 642 -2.77 -2.56 7.69
N GLY A 643 -1.84 -2.70 8.63
CA GLY A 643 -2.03 -2.45 10.06
C GLY A 643 -1.59 -1.08 10.55
N SER A 644 -1.00 -0.23 9.69
CA SER A 644 -0.59 1.14 10.09
C SER A 644 -1.73 1.99 10.69
N PRO A 645 -3.01 1.91 10.25
CA PRO A 645 -4.12 2.62 10.88
C PRO A 645 -4.38 2.31 12.36
N LYS A 646 -3.80 1.24 12.92
CA LYS A 646 -3.81 0.96 14.37
C LYS A 646 -2.84 1.83 15.15
N TRP A 647 -1.70 2.16 14.52
CA TRP A 647 -0.54 2.73 15.20
C TRP A 647 -0.38 4.21 14.88
N ALA A 648 -0.41 4.58 13.60
CA ALA A 648 -0.29 5.96 13.17
C ALA A 648 -1.51 6.79 13.64
N MET A 649 -1.24 8.00 14.13
CA MET A 649 -2.30 8.91 14.58
C MET A 649 -2.91 9.70 13.41
N LEU A 650 -2.10 10.04 12.41
CA LEU A 650 -2.47 10.84 11.24
C LEU A 650 -1.56 10.44 10.06
N PHE A 651 -2.09 10.46 8.84
CA PHE A 651 -1.31 10.32 7.61
C PHE A 651 -1.19 11.66 6.88
N TRP A 652 -0.18 11.77 6.01
CA TRP A 652 -0.16 12.77 4.94
C TRP A 652 0.30 12.11 3.64
N GLU A 653 -0.24 12.59 2.52
CA GLU A 653 -0.12 11.98 1.19
C GLU A 653 1.31 11.94 0.57
N GLY A 654 2.33 12.47 1.24
CA GLY A 654 3.71 12.51 0.73
C GLY A 654 3.97 13.64 -0.27
N ASP A 655 4.88 13.39 -1.21
CA ASP A 655 5.70 14.43 -1.85
C ASP A 655 5.14 15.01 -3.18
N GLN A 656 3.83 15.31 -3.26
CA GLN A 656 3.20 15.70 -4.55
C GLN A 656 3.95 16.84 -5.26
N MET A 657 4.07 16.75 -6.59
CA MET A 657 4.59 17.84 -7.41
C MET A 657 3.74 19.11 -7.31
N VAL A 658 4.38 20.28 -7.46
CA VAL A 658 3.74 21.60 -7.50
C VAL A 658 3.00 21.85 -8.82
N SER A 659 2.06 20.97 -9.16
CA SER A 659 1.48 20.81 -10.50
C SER A 659 -0.06 20.71 -10.52
N TRP A 660 -0.65 20.90 -11.71
CA TRP A 660 -2.06 20.64 -12.03
C TRP A 660 -2.27 19.27 -12.71
N GLN A 661 -1.25 18.39 -12.68
CA GLN A 661 -1.24 17.12 -13.41
C GLN A 661 -2.08 16.05 -12.69
N ALA A 662 -2.35 14.94 -13.37
CA ALA A 662 -3.39 13.99 -12.97
C ALA A 662 -2.88 12.94 -11.99
N ASN A 663 -1.64 12.46 -12.18
CA ASN A 663 -1.06 11.35 -11.43
C ASN A 663 -0.15 11.82 -10.29
N ASP A 664 0.29 13.08 -10.34
CA ASP A 664 1.15 13.73 -9.33
C ASP A 664 0.94 15.26 -9.32
N GLY A 665 -0.05 15.72 -8.56
CA GLY A 665 -0.46 17.12 -8.44
C GLY A 665 -1.77 17.27 -7.66
N ILE A 666 -2.44 18.43 -7.76
CA ILE A 666 -3.66 18.71 -7.00
C ILE A 666 -4.85 17.75 -7.28
N LYS A 667 -4.78 16.96 -8.36
CA LYS A 667 -5.75 15.89 -8.70
C LYS A 667 -5.40 14.55 -8.01
N SER A 668 -4.11 14.24 -7.88
CA SER A 668 -3.67 13.06 -7.15
C SER A 668 -3.88 13.22 -5.65
N SER A 669 -3.77 14.44 -5.10
CA SER A 669 -4.04 14.79 -3.69
C SER A 669 -5.54 14.81 -3.29
N ILE A 670 -6.36 14.12 -4.07
CA ILE A 670 -7.77 13.83 -3.81
C ILE A 670 -7.98 12.34 -4.09
N THR A 671 -7.41 11.84 -5.19
CA THR A 671 -7.34 10.41 -5.49
C THR A 671 -6.72 9.62 -4.31
N GLY A 672 -5.66 10.14 -3.68
CA GLY A 672 -5.04 9.60 -2.47
C GLY A 672 -5.98 9.62 -1.26
N LEU A 673 -6.46 10.80 -0.84
CA LEU A 673 -7.45 10.96 0.24
C LEU A 673 -8.64 9.99 0.14
N LEU A 674 -9.16 9.79 -1.08
CA LEU A 674 -10.35 8.98 -1.32
C LEU A 674 -10.05 7.48 -1.38
N SER A 675 -8.90 7.07 -1.92
CA SER A 675 -8.46 5.66 -1.93
C SER A 675 -7.94 5.19 -0.57
N SER A 676 -7.15 6.02 0.12
CA SER A 676 -6.65 5.74 1.48
C SER A 676 -7.82 5.69 2.48
N GLY A 677 -8.78 6.61 2.36
CA GLY A 677 -10.01 6.59 3.15
C GLY A 677 -10.85 5.32 2.95
N ILE A 678 -11.03 4.85 1.70
CA ILE A 678 -11.66 3.55 1.42
C ILE A 678 -10.83 2.39 2.00
N SER A 679 -9.50 2.55 2.13
CA SER A 679 -8.57 1.53 2.62
C SER A 679 -8.30 1.58 4.14
N GLY A 680 -9.09 2.34 4.91
CA GLY A 680 -9.02 2.41 6.37
C GLY A 680 -8.09 3.49 6.95
N PHE A 681 -7.42 4.28 6.12
CA PHE A 681 -6.58 5.40 6.53
C PHE A 681 -7.48 6.62 6.84
N ALA A 682 -8.21 6.55 7.96
CA ALA A 682 -9.34 7.44 8.22
C ALA A 682 -8.99 8.92 8.43
N PHE A 683 -7.72 9.23 8.74
CA PHE A 683 -7.18 10.57 8.89
C PHE A 683 -6.01 10.80 7.93
N ASN A 684 -6.21 11.71 6.96
CA ASN A 684 -5.20 12.04 5.95
C ASN A 684 -5.33 13.51 5.50
N HIS A 685 -4.24 14.12 5.04
CA HIS A 685 -4.22 15.46 4.45
C HIS A 685 -3.05 15.64 3.46
N SER A 686 -3.13 16.67 2.62
CA SER A 686 -2.10 16.99 1.62
C SER A 686 -1.26 18.19 2.04
N ASP A 687 -0.06 18.35 1.46
CA ASP A 687 0.69 19.61 1.58
C ASP A 687 -0.04 20.72 0.82
N ILE A 688 -0.42 21.81 1.50
CA ILE A 688 -1.04 22.97 0.84
C ILE A 688 -0.07 23.54 -0.21
N GLY A 689 -0.38 23.27 -1.48
CA GLY A 689 0.38 23.69 -2.65
C GLY A 689 1.38 22.66 -3.19
N GLY A 690 1.39 21.43 -2.66
CA GLY A 690 2.34 20.38 -3.03
C GLY A 690 3.77 20.64 -2.53
N TYR A 691 4.62 19.62 -2.57
CA TYR A 691 6.00 19.64 -2.10
C TYR A 691 7.04 19.79 -3.21
N CYS A 692 6.99 18.94 -4.23
CA CYS A 692 8.12 18.74 -5.14
C CYS A 692 8.15 19.80 -6.24
N ALA A 693 9.13 20.71 -6.17
CA ALA A 693 9.45 21.68 -7.21
C ALA A 693 10.72 21.26 -7.97
N VAL A 694 10.66 21.37 -9.29
CA VAL A 694 11.73 20.93 -10.20
C VAL A 694 12.12 22.09 -11.09
N ASP A 695 13.38 22.49 -10.99
CA ASP A 695 14.00 23.50 -11.86
C ASP A 695 15.26 22.87 -12.45
N ILE A 696 15.16 22.47 -13.70
CA ILE A 696 16.23 21.95 -14.55
C ILE A 696 16.14 22.65 -15.92
N PRO A 697 17.18 22.63 -16.76
CA PRO A 697 17.10 23.19 -18.10
C PRO A 697 15.88 22.63 -18.88
N ILE A 698 15.13 23.52 -19.53
CA ILE A 698 13.93 23.25 -20.34
C ILE A 698 12.68 22.83 -19.54
N ILE A 699 12.79 22.22 -18.35
CA ILE A 699 11.64 21.73 -17.57
C ILE A 699 11.57 22.41 -16.20
N ARG A 700 10.48 23.17 -15.96
CA ARG A 700 10.25 23.95 -14.74
C ARG A 700 8.86 23.74 -14.17
N TYR A 701 8.83 23.28 -12.93
CA TYR A 701 7.66 23.17 -12.06
C TYR A 701 7.95 23.97 -10.79
N GLN A 702 7.26 25.10 -10.65
CA GLN A 702 7.34 26.02 -9.52
C GLN A 702 5.92 26.34 -9.07
N ARG A 703 5.68 26.37 -7.76
CA ARG A 703 4.33 26.59 -7.22
C ARG A 703 3.82 27.98 -7.57
N SER A 704 2.87 28.06 -8.50
CA SER A 704 2.19 29.31 -8.84
C SER A 704 1.24 29.77 -7.72
N GLU A 705 1.01 31.08 -7.62
CA GLU A 705 0.10 31.66 -6.63
C GLU A 705 -1.33 31.09 -6.73
N GLU A 706 -1.85 30.95 -7.95
CA GLU A 706 -3.15 30.34 -8.23
C GLU A 706 -3.25 28.88 -7.73
N LEU A 707 -2.22 28.07 -7.97
CA LEU A 707 -2.18 26.68 -7.50
C LEU A 707 -2.20 26.61 -5.97
N LEU A 708 -1.37 27.43 -5.30
CA LEU A 708 -1.35 27.53 -3.85
C LEU A 708 -2.74 27.90 -3.28
N ILE A 709 -3.38 28.90 -3.89
CA ILE A 709 -4.70 29.42 -3.52
C ILE A 709 -5.81 28.34 -3.68
N ARG A 710 -5.82 27.57 -4.77
CA ARG A 710 -6.77 26.45 -4.95
C ARG A 710 -6.49 25.27 -4.02
N TRP A 711 -5.23 25.03 -3.67
CA TRP A 711 -4.86 23.96 -2.72
C TRP A 711 -5.16 24.34 -1.26
N MET A 712 -5.21 25.64 -0.92
CA MET A 712 -5.80 26.14 0.32
C MET A 712 -7.32 25.92 0.35
N GLU A 713 -8.02 26.22 -0.74
CA GLU A 713 -9.47 25.97 -0.85
C GLU A 713 -9.80 24.47 -0.69
N LEU A 714 -8.97 23.58 -1.25
CA LEU A 714 -9.09 22.13 -1.07
C LEU A 714 -8.88 21.69 0.39
N ASN A 715 -7.71 22.01 0.98
CA ASN A 715 -7.40 21.54 2.34
C ASN A 715 -8.23 22.20 3.43
N ALA A 716 -8.93 23.31 3.17
CA ALA A 716 -9.94 23.82 4.09
C ALA A 716 -11.03 22.77 4.42
N PHE A 717 -11.17 21.73 3.58
CA PHE A 717 -12.07 20.60 3.73
C PHE A 717 -11.36 19.24 3.97
N SER A 718 -10.05 19.23 4.24
CA SER A 718 -9.31 18.03 4.70
C SER A 718 -9.31 17.89 6.23
N VAL A 719 -8.66 16.85 6.77
CA VAL A 719 -8.62 16.60 8.23
C VAL A 719 -7.79 17.64 8.96
N VAL A 720 -6.59 17.96 8.45
CA VAL A 720 -5.65 18.94 8.99
C VAL A 720 -5.19 19.92 7.91
N PHE A 721 -5.31 21.21 8.17
CA PHE A 721 -4.91 22.28 7.25
C PHE A 721 -3.43 22.66 7.48
N ARG A 722 -2.51 21.87 6.89
CA ARG A 722 -1.05 22.03 7.05
C ARG A 722 -0.37 22.62 5.80
N THR A 723 0.43 23.66 5.96
CA THR A 723 1.30 24.18 4.89
C THR A 723 2.66 23.48 4.83
N HIS A 724 3.36 23.62 3.70
CA HIS A 724 4.76 23.26 3.55
C HIS A 724 5.40 24.16 2.49
N GLU A 725 6.66 24.55 2.64
CA GLU A 725 7.35 25.40 1.67
C GLU A 725 7.82 24.66 0.40
N GLY A 726 7.93 23.33 0.48
CA GLY A 726 8.48 22.47 -0.57
C GLY A 726 10.01 22.39 -0.57
N ASN A 727 10.58 21.52 -1.42
CA ASN A 727 12.02 21.27 -1.52
C ASN A 727 12.87 22.48 -2.02
N LYS A 728 12.24 23.49 -2.64
CA LYS A 728 12.88 24.72 -3.12
C LYS A 728 12.08 25.97 -2.68
N PRO A 729 12.08 26.35 -1.39
CA PRO A 729 11.22 27.40 -0.84
C PRO A 729 11.26 28.72 -1.62
N ALA A 730 12.46 29.20 -1.98
CA ALA A 730 12.67 30.46 -2.69
C ALA A 730 12.22 30.46 -4.17
N SER A 731 11.93 29.28 -4.76
CA SER A 731 11.38 29.15 -6.12
C SER A 731 9.86 29.01 -6.15
N ASN A 732 9.23 28.74 -5.01
CA ASN A 732 7.80 28.50 -4.87
C ASN A 732 7.07 29.76 -4.37
N CYS A 733 5.79 29.90 -4.72
CA CYS A 733 4.91 30.82 -3.99
C CYS A 733 4.65 30.25 -2.59
N GLN A 734 4.78 31.10 -1.56
CA GLN A 734 4.47 30.77 -0.17
C GLN A 734 3.24 31.55 0.29
N PHE A 735 2.56 31.09 1.35
CA PHE A 735 1.35 31.75 1.85
C PHE A 735 1.64 33.15 2.41
N TYR A 736 2.86 33.38 2.92
CA TYR A 736 3.35 34.67 3.42
C TYR A 736 3.97 35.58 2.33
N LYS A 737 3.84 35.25 1.04
CA LYS A 737 4.53 35.98 -0.04
C LYS A 737 4.00 37.41 -0.24
N ASN A 738 2.69 37.61 -0.14
CA ASN A 738 2.05 38.92 -0.30
C ASN A 738 0.68 38.94 0.42
N ASP A 739 0.04 40.11 0.48
CA ASP A 739 -1.27 40.28 1.13
C ASP A 739 -2.39 39.44 0.50
N ASN A 740 -2.32 39.14 -0.81
CA ASN A 740 -3.31 38.30 -1.48
C ASN A 740 -3.20 36.84 -1.00
N THR A 741 -1.99 36.29 -0.89
CA THR A 741 -1.77 34.94 -0.33
C THR A 741 -2.05 34.87 1.16
N LEU A 742 -1.71 35.90 1.94
CA LEU A 742 -1.96 35.97 3.38
C LEU A 742 -3.47 36.06 3.69
N SER A 743 -4.19 36.98 3.04
CA SER A 743 -5.63 37.15 3.25
C SER A 743 -6.45 35.96 2.75
N HIS A 744 -6.05 35.30 1.66
CA HIS A 744 -6.69 34.06 1.21
C HIS A 744 -6.38 32.88 2.13
N PHE A 745 -5.16 32.76 2.66
CA PHE A 745 -4.82 31.78 3.70
C PHE A 745 -5.65 31.99 4.97
N ALA A 746 -5.80 33.25 5.40
CA ALA A 746 -6.65 33.63 6.53
C ALA A 746 -8.12 33.25 6.30
N ARG A 747 -8.67 33.51 5.10
CA ARG A 747 -10.03 33.12 4.70
C ARG A 747 -10.20 31.60 4.74
N CYS A 748 -9.25 30.83 4.20
CA CYS A 748 -9.30 29.37 4.20
C CYS A 748 -9.17 28.76 5.61
N ALA A 749 -8.28 29.30 6.45
CA ALA A 749 -8.15 28.90 7.85
C ALA A 749 -9.43 29.17 8.66
N LYS A 750 -10.13 30.27 8.37
CA LYS A 750 -11.45 30.58 8.97
C LYS A 750 -12.55 29.65 8.46
N ILE A 751 -12.58 29.31 7.17
CA ILE A 751 -13.48 28.28 6.62
C ILE A 751 -13.25 26.93 7.31
N TYR A 752 -11.98 26.52 7.47
CA TYR A 752 -11.59 25.30 8.17
C TYR A 752 -12.04 25.28 9.65
N LYS A 753 -11.86 26.41 10.36
CA LYS A 753 -12.34 26.58 11.76
C LYS A 753 -13.87 26.55 11.85
N ALA A 754 -14.59 27.07 10.87
CA ALA A 754 -16.05 27.15 10.89
C ALA A 754 -16.75 25.78 10.98
N TRP A 755 -16.14 24.69 10.49
CA TRP A 755 -16.67 23.33 10.63
C TRP A 755 -15.97 22.45 11.68
N LYS A 756 -15.16 23.04 12.59
CA LYS A 756 -14.49 22.33 13.72
C LYS A 756 -15.46 21.44 14.52
N PHE A 757 -16.69 21.90 14.77
CA PHE A 757 -17.70 21.14 15.51
C PHE A 757 -18.01 19.78 14.85
N TYR A 758 -18.23 19.76 13.53
CA TYR A 758 -18.49 18.55 12.76
C TYR A 758 -17.23 17.71 12.57
N ARG A 759 -16.07 18.35 12.39
CA ARG A 759 -14.76 17.70 12.36
C ARG A 759 -14.53 16.83 13.61
N ILE A 760 -14.83 17.34 14.80
CA ILE A 760 -14.72 16.59 16.07
C ILE A 760 -15.69 15.39 16.10
N GLN A 761 -16.88 15.51 15.52
CA GLN A 761 -17.82 14.38 15.40
C GLN A 761 -17.27 13.31 14.44
N LEU A 762 -16.73 13.71 13.28
CA LEU A 762 -16.14 12.79 12.30
C LEU A 762 -14.85 12.12 12.79
N VAL A 763 -14.03 12.81 13.59
CA VAL A 763 -12.85 12.22 14.25
C VAL A 763 -13.27 11.16 15.29
N LYS A 764 -14.37 11.39 16.01
CA LYS A 764 -14.95 10.39 16.91
C LYS A 764 -15.56 9.21 16.13
N GLU A 765 -16.27 9.46 15.03
CA GLU A 765 -16.80 8.39 14.16
C GLU A 765 -15.68 7.55 13.55
N ALA A 766 -14.58 8.16 13.10
CA ALA A 766 -13.42 7.47 12.56
C ALA A 766 -12.74 6.56 13.60
N ALA A 767 -12.51 7.04 14.83
CA ALA A 767 -11.95 6.20 15.90
C ALA A 767 -12.91 5.06 16.32
N GLN A 768 -14.22 5.33 16.33
CA GLN A 768 -15.23 4.34 16.75
C GLN A 768 -15.56 3.31 15.67
N ARG A 769 -15.56 3.68 14.39
CA ARG A 769 -16.11 2.90 13.26
C ARG A 769 -15.15 2.71 12.08
N GLY A 770 -14.01 3.42 12.06
CA GLY A 770 -13.01 3.36 10.98
C GLY A 770 -13.41 4.08 9.69
N LEU A 771 -14.47 4.88 9.71
CA LEU A 771 -14.95 5.62 8.53
C LEU A 771 -14.15 6.91 8.35
N PRO A 772 -13.59 7.19 7.17
CA PRO A 772 -12.75 8.36 6.96
C PRO A 772 -13.53 9.67 7.08
N VAL A 773 -12.83 10.77 7.38
CA VAL A 773 -13.44 12.11 7.46
C VAL A 773 -13.82 12.62 6.05
N VAL A 774 -12.92 12.46 5.08
CA VAL A 774 -13.13 12.72 3.65
C VAL A 774 -13.57 11.42 2.98
N ARG A 775 -14.67 11.43 2.22
CA ARG A 775 -15.35 10.22 1.73
C ARG A 775 -15.58 10.27 0.23
N HIS A 776 -15.22 9.18 -0.47
CA HIS A 776 -15.67 8.96 -1.83
C HIS A 776 -17.19 8.69 -1.82
N LEU A 777 -17.93 9.28 -2.76
CA LEU A 777 -19.39 9.20 -2.79
C LEU A 777 -19.91 7.74 -2.82
N PHE A 778 -19.12 6.80 -3.37
CA PHE A 778 -19.40 5.35 -3.38
C PHE A 778 -19.76 4.78 -1.99
N LEU A 779 -19.18 5.31 -0.91
CA LEU A 779 -19.46 4.80 0.45
C LEU A 779 -20.94 4.99 0.84
N HIS A 780 -21.59 6.06 0.36
CA HIS A 780 -22.98 6.41 0.71
C HIS A 780 -23.97 6.29 -0.46
N TYR A 781 -23.47 6.20 -1.69
CA TYR A 781 -24.26 6.05 -2.91
C TYR A 781 -23.74 4.87 -3.78
N PRO A 782 -23.66 3.64 -3.24
CA PRO A 782 -22.97 2.52 -3.88
C PRO A 782 -23.60 2.06 -5.19
N ASP A 783 -24.92 2.19 -5.36
CA ASP A 783 -25.65 1.73 -6.54
C ASP A 783 -25.61 2.71 -7.73
N ASP A 784 -25.19 3.95 -7.49
CA ASP A 784 -25.12 4.99 -8.52
C ASP A 784 -23.90 4.76 -9.44
N LYS A 785 -24.16 4.39 -10.69
CA LYS A 785 -23.12 4.07 -11.69
C LYS A 785 -22.25 5.26 -12.10
N HIS A 786 -22.73 6.50 -11.93
CA HIS A 786 -21.95 7.71 -12.19
C HIS A 786 -21.02 7.99 -11.01
N VAL A 787 -21.54 7.89 -9.77
CA VAL A 787 -20.71 7.93 -8.54
C VAL A 787 -19.58 6.90 -8.57
N GLN A 788 -19.88 5.69 -9.01
CA GLN A 788 -18.88 4.63 -9.19
C GLN A 788 -17.77 4.98 -10.22
N SER A 789 -17.91 6.03 -11.03
CA SER A 789 -16.92 6.48 -12.03
C SER A 789 -16.27 7.82 -11.72
N LEU A 790 -16.63 8.45 -10.59
CA LEU A 790 -15.88 9.58 -10.06
C LEU A 790 -14.47 9.12 -9.64
N THR A 791 -13.53 10.05 -9.62
CA THR A 791 -12.13 9.85 -9.26
C THR A 791 -11.67 10.93 -8.28
N TYR A 792 -11.43 12.15 -8.77
CA TYR A 792 -10.99 13.31 -8.00
C TYR A 792 -11.93 14.52 -8.13
N GLU A 793 -12.99 14.43 -8.94
CA GLU A 793 -13.82 15.57 -9.33
C GLU A 793 -14.60 16.19 -8.15
N GLN A 794 -14.99 15.36 -7.18
CA GLN A 794 -15.73 15.79 -5.99
C GLN A 794 -15.66 14.74 -4.87
N PHE A 795 -15.83 15.21 -3.62
CA PHE A 795 -15.86 14.36 -2.42
C PHE A 795 -16.90 14.85 -1.40
N LEU A 796 -17.15 14.03 -0.39
CA LEU A 796 -17.92 14.40 0.80
C LEU A 796 -16.98 14.63 1.98
N VAL A 797 -17.32 15.58 2.85
CA VAL A 797 -16.83 15.62 4.23
C VAL A 797 -17.95 15.05 5.09
N GLY A 798 -17.72 13.86 5.67
CA GLY A 798 -18.75 13.09 6.33
C GLY A 798 -19.91 12.72 5.39
N THR A 799 -21.13 13.08 5.75
CA THR A 799 -22.36 12.87 4.95
C THR A 799 -23.07 14.17 4.57
N GLU A 800 -22.70 15.30 5.18
CA GLU A 800 -23.51 16.53 5.18
C GLU A 800 -22.93 17.68 4.35
N ILE A 801 -21.64 17.61 4.00
CA ILE A 801 -20.95 18.61 3.16
C ILE A 801 -20.39 17.90 1.92
N MET A 802 -20.59 18.48 0.74
CA MET A 802 -20.01 18.03 -0.53
C MET A 802 -19.13 19.13 -1.13
N VAL A 803 -17.98 18.76 -1.70
CA VAL A 803 -16.98 19.69 -2.22
C VAL A 803 -16.58 19.27 -3.62
N ALA A 804 -16.60 20.22 -4.57
CA ALA A 804 -16.11 20.06 -5.93
C ALA A 804 -15.00 21.11 -6.18
N PRO A 805 -13.72 20.78 -5.95
CA PRO A 805 -12.62 21.74 -6.01
C PRO A 805 -12.25 22.12 -7.46
N VAL A 806 -11.59 23.27 -7.62
CA VAL A 806 -11.12 23.74 -8.93
C VAL A 806 -9.73 23.20 -9.21
N LEU A 807 -9.65 22.16 -10.05
CA LEU A 807 -8.44 21.37 -10.29
C LEU A 807 -7.71 21.69 -11.60
N ASP A 808 -8.14 22.71 -12.33
CA ASP A 808 -7.53 23.13 -13.59
C ASP A 808 -7.26 24.63 -13.62
N LYS A 809 -6.10 25.00 -14.16
CA LYS A 809 -5.61 26.38 -14.19
C LYS A 809 -6.56 27.32 -14.95
N ALA A 810 -6.71 28.54 -14.44
CA ALA A 810 -7.56 29.62 -14.95
C ALA A 810 -9.07 29.30 -15.01
N LYS A 811 -9.54 28.24 -14.33
CA LYS A 811 -10.96 27.91 -14.23
C LYS A 811 -11.65 28.70 -13.10
N LYS A 812 -12.91 29.05 -13.37
CA LYS A 812 -13.83 29.76 -12.46
C LYS A 812 -15.19 29.07 -12.32
N GLU A 813 -15.35 27.91 -12.95
CA GLU A 813 -16.55 27.08 -12.92
C GLU A 813 -16.10 25.62 -12.81
N VAL A 814 -16.90 24.79 -12.16
CA VAL A 814 -16.72 23.33 -12.09
C VAL A 814 -18.01 22.61 -12.44
N LYS A 815 -17.87 21.38 -12.92
CA LYS A 815 -18.99 20.47 -13.19
C LYS A 815 -19.18 19.59 -11.96
N VAL A 816 -20.39 19.58 -11.40
CA VAL A 816 -20.72 18.85 -10.17
C VAL A 816 -21.87 17.88 -10.42
N TYR A 817 -21.71 16.63 -10.00
CA TYR A 817 -22.76 15.62 -10.01
C TYR A 817 -23.50 15.58 -8.66
N PHE A 818 -24.82 15.60 -8.71
CA PHE A 818 -25.69 15.50 -7.55
C PHE A 818 -26.39 14.13 -7.55
N PRO A 819 -25.98 13.18 -6.67
CA PRO A 819 -26.55 11.84 -6.64
C PRO A 819 -28.01 11.85 -6.17
N THR A 820 -28.87 11.07 -6.83
CA THR A 820 -30.27 10.91 -6.42
C THR A 820 -30.45 9.81 -5.37
N THR A 821 -30.78 10.22 -4.15
CA THR A 821 -31.61 9.44 -3.22
C THR A 821 -32.85 10.25 -2.86
N ASP A 822 -33.94 9.59 -2.47
CA ASP A 822 -35.20 10.28 -2.19
C ASP A 822 -35.06 11.26 -1.02
N GLY A 823 -35.62 12.47 -1.18
CA GLY A 823 -35.47 13.59 -0.24
C GLY A 823 -34.10 14.28 -0.26
N CYS A 824 -33.09 13.76 -0.96
CA CYS A 824 -31.76 14.40 -0.99
C CYS A 824 -31.76 15.64 -1.89
N SER A 825 -31.18 16.74 -1.40
CA SER A 825 -31.01 18.01 -2.12
C SER A 825 -29.83 18.76 -1.52
N TRP A 826 -29.14 19.56 -2.34
CA TRP A 826 -27.87 20.19 -1.97
C TRP A 826 -27.93 21.70 -2.18
N GLN A 827 -27.58 22.48 -1.17
CA GLN A 827 -27.52 23.95 -1.22
C GLN A 827 -26.09 24.44 -1.37
N HIS A 828 -25.81 25.24 -2.40
CA HIS A 828 -24.51 25.87 -2.62
C HIS A 828 -24.29 27.06 -1.66
N ILE A 829 -23.31 26.95 -0.76
CA ILE A 829 -23.24 27.80 0.45
C ILE A 829 -23.06 29.30 0.17
N TRP A 830 -22.40 29.68 -0.94
CA TRP A 830 -22.16 31.08 -1.28
C TRP A 830 -23.36 31.78 -1.91
N SER A 831 -24.23 31.01 -2.60
CA SER A 831 -25.31 31.55 -3.43
C SER A 831 -26.71 31.26 -2.90
N GLY A 832 -26.84 30.37 -1.92
CA GLY A 832 -28.12 29.84 -1.44
C GLY A 832 -28.88 28.96 -2.45
N LYS A 833 -28.43 28.86 -3.71
CA LYS A 833 -29.04 28.06 -4.78
C LYS A 833 -29.10 26.58 -4.38
N ILE A 834 -30.28 26.00 -4.52
CA ILE A 834 -30.54 24.58 -4.24
C ILE A 834 -30.53 23.78 -5.54
N PHE A 835 -29.87 22.64 -5.50
CA PHE A 835 -29.79 21.63 -6.55
C PHE A 835 -30.62 20.41 -6.09
N THR A 836 -31.78 20.24 -6.73
CA THR A 836 -32.78 19.21 -6.41
C THR A 836 -32.93 18.21 -7.57
N ARG A 837 -33.67 17.12 -7.35
CA ARG A 837 -34.03 16.14 -8.39
C ARG A 837 -34.84 16.81 -9.53
N PRO A 838 -34.39 16.74 -10.80
CA PRO A 838 -35.23 17.15 -11.93
C PRO A 838 -36.40 16.19 -12.15
N PHE A 839 -37.58 16.74 -12.50
CA PHE A 839 -38.81 15.98 -12.73
C PHE A 839 -38.86 15.32 -14.12
N ASN A 840 -38.01 14.32 -14.33
CA ASN A 840 -38.00 13.51 -15.56
C ASN A 840 -39.35 12.78 -15.74
N HIS A 841 -40.10 13.11 -16.79
CA HIS A 841 -41.42 12.54 -17.09
C HIS A 841 -41.40 11.03 -17.41
N SER A 842 -40.21 10.44 -17.57
CA SER A 842 -39.98 9.02 -17.85
C SER A 842 -39.87 8.13 -16.62
N GLY A 843 -40.05 8.66 -15.40
CA GLY A 843 -40.03 7.90 -14.13
C GLY A 843 -38.65 7.42 -13.65
N ASN A 844 -37.70 7.19 -14.56
CA ASN A 844 -36.34 6.74 -14.25
C ASN A 844 -35.59 7.73 -13.35
N ILE A 845 -35.08 7.22 -12.23
CA ILE A 845 -34.27 7.94 -11.24
C ILE A 845 -32.81 7.93 -11.70
N GLN A 846 -32.23 9.12 -11.90
CA GLN A 846 -30.82 9.34 -12.18
C GLN A 846 -30.38 10.67 -11.55
N GLY A 847 -29.15 10.74 -11.05
CA GLY A 847 -28.54 11.99 -10.61
C GLY A 847 -28.30 12.94 -11.78
N HIS A 848 -28.01 14.19 -11.48
CA HIS A 848 -27.84 15.23 -12.48
C HIS A 848 -26.51 15.95 -12.33
N GLU A 849 -25.96 16.39 -13.46
CA GLU A 849 -24.78 17.24 -13.49
C GLU A 849 -25.20 18.70 -13.65
N ALA A 850 -24.49 19.63 -13.01
CA ALA A 850 -24.60 21.06 -13.27
C ALA A 850 -23.23 21.74 -13.29
N TRP A 851 -23.12 22.81 -14.06
CA TRP A 851 -22.01 23.76 -13.92
C TRP A 851 -22.32 24.74 -12.78
N VAL A 852 -21.31 25.04 -11.97
CA VAL A 852 -21.41 25.91 -10.80
C VAL A 852 -20.20 26.85 -10.75
N ASP A 853 -20.48 28.14 -10.53
CA ASP A 853 -19.46 29.16 -10.29
C ASP A 853 -18.59 28.80 -9.09
N ALA A 854 -17.28 28.77 -9.33
CA ALA A 854 -16.23 28.55 -8.34
C ALA A 854 -15.03 29.51 -8.57
N PRO A 855 -15.20 30.83 -8.47
CA PRO A 855 -14.07 31.77 -8.51
C PRO A 855 -13.15 31.59 -7.29
N ILE A 856 -11.98 32.23 -7.31
CA ILE A 856 -11.05 32.23 -6.16
C ILE A 856 -11.75 32.85 -4.94
N GLY A 857 -11.59 32.22 -3.78
CA GLY A 857 -12.24 32.58 -2.52
C GLY A 857 -13.62 31.95 -2.31
N TYR A 858 -14.15 31.27 -3.33
CA TYR A 858 -15.50 30.68 -3.34
C TYR A 858 -15.51 29.30 -4.05
N PRO A 859 -14.80 28.27 -3.53
CA PRO A 859 -14.82 26.92 -4.11
C PRO A 859 -16.23 26.32 -4.07
N ALA A 860 -16.62 25.48 -5.03
CA ALA A 860 -17.98 24.93 -5.07
C ALA A 860 -18.21 23.94 -3.90
N VAL A 861 -18.91 24.44 -2.87
CA VAL A 861 -19.17 23.73 -1.62
C VAL A 861 -20.66 23.74 -1.35
N PHE A 862 -21.20 22.57 -1.01
CA PHE A 862 -22.62 22.34 -0.84
C PHE A 862 -22.90 21.72 0.53
N VAL A 863 -23.98 22.13 1.16
CA VAL A 863 -24.53 21.47 2.35
C VAL A 863 -25.84 20.79 2.00
N LYS A 864 -26.12 19.66 2.63
CA LYS A 864 -27.37 18.93 2.46
C LYS A 864 -28.55 19.72 3.03
N CYS A 865 -29.64 19.85 2.29
CA CYS A 865 -30.79 20.66 2.70
C CYS A 865 -31.47 20.06 3.95
N GLY A 866 -31.82 20.92 4.92
CA GLY A 866 -32.35 20.50 6.22
C GLY A 866 -31.30 19.85 7.15
N SER A 867 -30.01 19.92 6.80
CA SER A 867 -28.93 19.46 7.68
C SER A 867 -28.58 20.52 8.72
N HIS A 868 -28.78 20.20 9.99
CA HIS A 868 -28.36 21.06 11.10
C HIS A 868 -26.85 21.35 11.08
N ILE A 869 -26.03 20.39 10.62
CA ILE A 869 -24.60 20.58 10.37
C ILE A 869 -24.36 21.65 9.29
N GLY A 870 -25.18 21.66 8.23
CA GLY A 870 -25.11 22.68 7.19
C GLY A 870 -25.49 24.08 7.70
N GLU A 871 -26.50 24.16 8.55
CA GLU A 871 -26.96 25.40 9.18
C GLU A 871 -25.92 25.97 10.17
N GLU A 872 -25.37 25.14 11.05
CA GLU A 872 -24.32 25.53 12.00
C GLU A 872 -23.04 25.96 11.27
N PHE A 873 -22.63 25.24 10.21
CA PHE A 873 -21.48 25.63 9.39
C PHE A 873 -21.69 27.00 8.73
N GLN A 874 -22.85 27.26 8.12
CA GLN A 874 -23.18 28.58 7.58
C GLN A 874 -23.24 29.67 8.66
N SER A 875 -23.72 29.35 9.87
CA SER A 875 -23.73 30.26 11.01
C SER A 875 -22.30 30.65 11.41
N ASN A 876 -21.41 29.67 11.58
CA ASN A 876 -20.01 29.87 11.94
C ASN A 876 -19.24 30.65 10.86
N LEU A 877 -19.55 30.45 9.57
CA LEU A 877 -19.00 31.26 8.48
C LEU A 877 -19.41 32.74 8.58
N ARG A 878 -20.66 33.05 8.97
CA ARG A 878 -21.11 34.44 9.20
C ARG A 878 -20.44 35.05 10.44
N LEU A 879 -20.33 34.29 11.54
CA LEU A 879 -19.62 34.72 12.75
C LEU A 879 -18.13 35.05 12.47
N LEU A 880 -17.48 34.29 11.59
CA LEU A 880 -16.11 34.52 11.14
C LEU A 880 -16.00 35.50 9.96
N LYS A 881 -17.09 36.18 9.57
CA LYS A 881 -17.16 37.21 8.51
C LYS A 881 -16.73 36.70 7.12
N ILE A 882 -17.07 35.46 6.81
CA ILE A 882 -16.76 34.77 5.54
C ILE A 882 -17.96 34.77 4.57
N LEU A 883 -19.17 34.75 5.14
CA LEU A 883 -20.51 34.92 4.52
C LEU A 883 -21.16 36.21 5.02
#